data_AF-A0A2P2HY63-F1
#
_entry.id   AF-A0A2P2HY63-F1
#
_cell.length_a   1.000
_cell.length_b   1.000
_cell.length_c   1.000
_cell.angle_alpha   90.00
_cell.angle_beta   90.00
_cell.angle_gamma   90.00
#
_symmetry.space_group_name_H-M   'P 1'
#
loop_
_entity.id
_entity.type
_entity.pdbx_description
1 polymer ?
#
loop_
_entity_poly.entity_id
_entity_poly.type
_entity_poly.pdbx_seq_one_letter_code
_entity_poly.pdbx_strand_id
1 'polypeptide(L)'
;APMYPHPEDDNRYFNTNTTIHHWIAGGADRKKLVLGMPLYGQSFTLAQASANTLEKKSYGGGEAGPHTRARGFLAYYEICYFIKNQQWTVVRDPLGTMGPYAYRGNQWVSFDDVGVIKYKSEYIKQMGLGGGMIWALDLDDFRNRCDCEPYPLLRTINRVLRSYSIPDPNCPVLGGGPPSQLMAFGSPDLEASPTATTAVTKPPWMTQRSTRPWTATTPVLQSTTVRPVWLPPLTTSPPYSITTTTSTRSPWLLPQTTPKPFSIASTKGVTCNVGEYRPHETDCSKFYQCDQRKFAERKCFPGLHWSKTRCDWPKNAGCKSQPSIVTSAPLPPGVPTLLPVVTPRPTVPPPVVTTRPTAPPPAKTTTAVAFPSVTPHPPTAPAGDQPGQFKVVCYFTNWAWYRQGTGKYKPEDIDPSLCSHIVYGFAVLDGSRLLIKPHDTWADYDNKFYKKVTALKKHGVKVLIAIGGWNDSAGNKYSRLANNAESRKRFTAHVVAFILKHNFDGLDLDWEYPKCWQVDCKKGPASDKAAFTAWIRELHEAFQPHGLLLSAAVSPSYKVIDAGYDVPALNRYLDWIAVMAYDYHGHWDKKTGHVAPMFHYPESQVPEFNANYTIHYWLAAGADRRKLVMGMPLYGQAFSLSKASNTGYNSPARKGQAGEFTRAAGFLAYYEICDRITNKGYKVVRDPQGAIGPYAYKGNQWVGYDDISMIRYKSEYIKQMGLGGGMIWALDLDDFNNRCRCEPYPLLRTINRVLRGYSIPDPGCNT
;
A
#
# COMPACT_ATOMS: atom_id res chain seq x y z
N ALA A 1 21.88 -13.06 -10.02
CA ALA A 1 20.77 -13.80 -10.67
C ALA A 1 21.23 -14.40 -12.00
N PRO A 2 20.99 -15.69 -12.27
CA PRO A 2 21.59 -16.42 -13.40
C PRO A 2 21.16 -15.90 -14.78
N MET A 3 22.07 -15.96 -15.74
CA MET A 3 21.80 -15.70 -17.16
C MET A 3 21.27 -16.94 -17.86
N TYR A 4 21.90 -18.08 -17.64
CA TYR A 4 21.62 -19.37 -18.28
C TYR A 4 21.34 -20.45 -17.22
N PRO A 5 20.83 -21.64 -17.59
CA PRO A 5 20.71 -22.76 -16.66
C PRO A 5 22.07 -23.22 -16.17
N HIS A 6 22.21 -23.50 -14.87
CA HIS A 6 23.39 -24.11 -14.27
C HIS A 6 23.12 -25.60 -13.95
N PRO A 7 24.12 -26.51 -14.02
CA PRO A 7 23.89 -27.94 -13.77
C PRO A 7 23.44 -28.32 -12.35
N GLU A 8 23.65 -27.44 -11.36
CA GLU A 8 23.10 -27.62 -9.99
C GLU A 8 21.67 -27.06 -9.82
N ASP A 9 21.05 -26.44 -10.85
CA ASP A 9 19.71 -25.82 -10.72
C ASP A 9 18.57 -26.84 -10.51
N ASP A 10 17.92 -26.81 -9.33
CA ASP A 10 16.63 -27.48 -9.06
C ASP A 10 15.53 -27.14 -10.10
N ASN A 11 15.60 -25.95 -10.70
CA ASN A 11 14.73 -25.52 -11.79
C ASN A 11 15.50 -24.77 -12.89
N ARG A 12 16.04 -25.54 -13.85
CA ARG A 12 16.76 -25.07 -15.04
C ARG A 12 16.09 -23.95 -15.85
N TYR A 13 14.79 -23.71 -15.68
CA TYR A 13 14.07 -22.66 -16.41
C TYR A 13 14.10 -21.28 -15.72
N PHE A 14 14.53 -21.19 -14.46
CA PHE A 14 14.46 -19.97 -13.65
C PHE A 14 15.67 -19.04 -13.85
N ASN A 15 16.04 -18.81 -15.11
CA ASN A 15 17.16 -17.98 -15.53
C ASN A 15 16.71 -16.83 -16.46
N THR A 16 17.57 -15.83 -16.62
CA THR A 16 17.28 -14.62 -17.43
C THR A 16 16.95 -14.96 -18.87
N ASN A 17 17.74 -15.82 -19.52
CA ASN A 17 17.61 -16.12 -20.94
C ASN A 17 16.30 -16.85 -21.24
N THR A 18 15.99 -17.92 -20.50
CA THR A 18 14.72 -18.65 -20.62
C THR A 18 13.53 -17.74 -20.37
N THR A 19 13.60 -16.85 -19.37
CA THR A 19 12.51 -15.91 -19.06
C THR A 19 12.25 -14.95 -20.23
N ILE A 20 13.29 -14.34 -20.80
CA ILE A 20 13.15 -13.41 -21.95
C ILE A 20 12.66 -14.14 -23.20
N HIS A 21 13.21 -15.32 -23.51
CA HIS A 21 12.75 -16.12 -24.64
C HIS A 21 11.29 -16.60 -24.48
N HIS A 22 10.84 -16.93 -23.26
CA HIS A 22 9.45 -17.30 -22.99
C HIS A 22 8.48 -16.14 -23.30
N TRP A 23 8.80 -14.93 -22.86
CA TRP A 23 7.99 -13.74 -23.19
C TRP A 23 7.94 -13.46 -24.70
N ILE A 24 9.08 -13.56 -25.40
CA ILE A 24 9.15 -13.36 -26.85
C ILE A 24 8.33 -14.43 -27.59
N ALA A 25 8.42 -15.70 -27.18
CA ALA A 25 7.62 -16.80 -27.73
C ALA A 25 6.11 -16.63 -27.44
N GLY A 26 5.75 -16.03 -26.31
CA GLY A 26 4.39 -15.61 -25.96
C GLY A 26 3.88 -14.38 -26.74
N GLY A 27 4.65 -13.86 -27.71
CA GLY A 27 4.26 -12.73 -28.56
C GLY A 27 4.56 -11.34 -27.97
N ALA A 28 5.37 -11.24 -26.91
CA ALA A 28 5.76 -9.94 -26.37
C ALA A 28 6.71 -9.19 -27.31
N ASP A 29 6.39 -7.93 -27.61
CA ASP A 29 7.27 -7.01 -28.32
C ASP A 29 8.57 -6.81 -27.53
N ARG A 30 9.70 -7.21 -28.13
CA ARG A 30 11.05 -7.05 -27.56
C ARG A 30 11.29 -5.63 -27.06
N LYS A 31 10.82 -4.60 -27.79
CA LYS A 31 10.98 -3.18 -27.43
C LYS A 31 10.19 -2.75 -26.20
N LYS A 32 9.34 -3.61 -25.64
CA LYS A 32 8.59 -3.40 -24.38
C LYS A 32 9.09 -4.28 -23.24
N LEU A 33 9.94 -5.26 -23.51
CA LEU A 33 10.62 -6.05 -22.47
C LEU A 33 11.78 -5.24 -21.91
N VAL A 34 11.84 -5.10 -20.58
CA VAL A 34 12.88 -4.36 -19.87
C VAL A 34 13.54 -5.32 -18.87
N LEU A 35 14.84 -5.57 -19.02
CA LEU A 35 15.55 -6.58 -18.24
C LEU A 35 15.87 -6.06 -16.83
N GLY A 36 15.46 -6.80 -15.79
CA GLY A 36 15.80 -6.52 -14.40
C GLY A 36 17.26 -6.85 -14.05
N MET A 37 17.94 -5.90 -13.41
CA MET A 37 19.32 -6.01 -12.93
C MET A 37 19.37 -5.63 -11.43
N PRO A 38 19.58 -6.59 -10.52
CA PRO A 38 19.66 -6.32 -9.09
C PRO A 38 20.98 -5.64 -8.73
N LEU A 39 20.92 -4.55 -7.95
CA LEU A 39 22.10 -3.89 -7.36
C LEU A 39 22.32 -4.37 -5.92
N TYR A 40 21.97 -5.63 -5.66
CA TYR A 40 21.97 -6.30 -4.36
C TYR A 40 22.18 -7.81 -4.54
N GLY A 41 22.43 -8.51 -3.45
CA GLY A 41 22.48 -9.97 -3.40
C GLY A 41 21.50 -10.57 -2.40
N GLN A 42 21.02 -11.77 -2.71
CA GLN A 42 20.19 -12.58 -1.82
C GLN A 42 21.11 -13.40 -0.91
N SER A 43 20.96 -13.28 0.40
CA SER A 43 21.85 -13.91 1.39
C SER A 43 21.17 -15.04 2.15
N PHE A 44 21.96 -16.02 2.59
CA PHE A 44 21.48 -17.21 3.28
C PHE A 44 22.37 -17.56 4.47
N THR A 45 21.76 -18.07 5.55
CA THR A 45 22.47 -18.74 6.63
C THR A 45 22.49 -20.23 6.33
N LEU A 46 23.65 -20.75 5.89
CA LEU A 46 23.88 -22.16 5.57
C LEU A 46 23.67 -23.05 6.80
N ALA A 47 23.18 -24.27 6.59
CA ALA A 47 23.00 -25.26 7.66
C ALA A 47 24.33 -25.83 8.18
N GLN A 48 25.38 -25.80 7.35
CA GLN A 48 26.76 -26.16 7.70
C GLN A 48 27.72 -25.20 7.01
N ALA A 49 28.71 -24.66 7.73
CA ALA A 49 29.68 -23.70 7.19
C ALA A 49 30.61 -24.30 6.11
N SER A 50 30.78 -25.62 6.10
CA SER A 50 31.50 -26.38 5.08
C SER A 50 30.69 -26.58 3.78
N ALA A 51 29.35 -26.48 3.84
CA ALA A 51 28.46 -26.70 2.70
C ALA A 51 28.18 -25.37 1.99
N ASN A 52 29.23 -24.77 1.42
CA ASN A 52 29.24 -23.39 0.91
C ASN A 52 29.15 -23.24 -0.62
N THR A 53 28.97 -24.34 -1.37
CA THR A 53 28.65 -24.29 -2.80
C THR A 53 27.13 -24.10 -3.03
N LEU A 54 26.66 -24.25 -4.27
CA LEU A 54 25.27 -23.99 -4.70
C LEU A 54 24.28 -25.05 -4.18
N GLU A 55 23.00 -24.75 -4.10
CA GLU A 55 21.92 -25.66 -3.64
C GLU A 55 22.22 -26.45 -2.36
N LYS A 56 22.95 -25.84 -1.43
CA LYS A 56 23.20 -26.40 -0.11
C LYS A 56 22.20 -25.85 0.92
N LYS A 57 21.70 -26.75 1.76
CA LYS A 57 20.62 -26.48 2.70
C LYS A 57 20.92 -25.28 3.60
N SER A 58 19.97 -24.36 3.71
CA SER A 58 20.04 -23.19 4.59
C SER A 58 18.96 -23.24 5.69
N TYR A 59 19.13 -22.42 6.72
CA TYR A 59 18.13 -22.14 7.76
C TYR A 59 17.26 -20.91 7.43
N GLY A 60 17.35 -20.39 6.21
CA GLY A 60 16.69 -19.16 5.76
C GLY A 60 17.66 -18.00 5.51
N GLY A 61 17.13 -16.78 5.48
CA GLY A 61 17.86 -15.58 5.09
C GLY A 61 19.09 -15.29 5.95
N GLY A 62 20.17 -14.87 5.30
CA GLY A 62 21.44 -14.48 5.90
C GLY A 62 21.33 -13.38 6.95
N GLU A 63 22.40 -13.17 7.70
CA GLU A 63 22.51 -12.09 8.67
C GLU A 63 22.35 -10.72 8.02
N ALA A 64 21.82 -9.78 8.80
CA ALA A 64 21.41 -8.47 8.30
C ALA A 64 22.61 -7.54 8.11
N GLY A 65 22.68 -6.88 6.95
CA GLY A 65 23.75 -5.92 6.64
C GLY A 65 23.78 -4.74 7.63
N PRO A 66 24.97 -4.15 7.92
CA PRO A 66 25.11 -3.06 8.87
C PRO A 66 24.32 -1.79 8.49
N HIS A 67 23.99 -1.64 7.21
CA HIS A 67 23.29 -0.51 6.63
C HIS A 67 21.88 -0.88 6.14
N THR A 68 21.70 -2.00 5.43
CA THR A 68 20.37 -2.46 4.97
C THR A 68 19.50 -2.99 6.10
N ARG A 69 20.09 -3.65 7.11
CA ARG A 69 19.44 -4.20 8.31
C ARG A 69 18.30 -5.20 8.04
N ALA A 70 18.19 -5.71 6.82
CA ALA A 70 17.27 -6.77 6.43
C ALA A 70 17.98 -8.13 6.44
N ARG A 71 17.37 -9.18 7.02
CA ARG A 71 17.88 -10.55 6.86
C ARG A 71 17.57 -11.07 5.46
N GLY A 72 18.49 -11.85 4.90
CA GLY A 72 18.35 -12.46 3.58
C GLY A 72 18.68 -11.54 2.39
N PHE A 73 19.14 -10.32 2.65
CA PHE A 73 19.33 -9.28 1.64
C PHE A 73 20.55 -8.43 2.01
N LEU A 74 21.43 -8.16 1.05
CA LEU A 74 22.60 -7.29 1.22
C LEU A 74 22.76 -6.38 0.00
N ALA A 75 23.00 -5.08 0.23
CA ALA A 75 23.28 -4.15 -0.86
C ALA A 75 24.65 -4.42 -1.50
N TYR A 76 24.86 -4.07 -2.78
CA TYR A 76 26.15 -4.28 -3.45
C TYR A 76 27.32 -3.63 -2.68
N TYR A 77 27.13 -2.43 -2.14
CA TYR A 77 28.15 -1.76 -1.31
C TYR A 77 28.44 -2.47 0.02
N GLU A 78 27.53 -3.29 0.56
CA GLU A 78 27.77 -4.10 1.75
C GLU A 78 28.53 -5.38 1.40
N ILE A 79 28.13 -6.07 0.32
CA ILE A 79 28.78 -7.28 -0.17
C ILE A 79 30.24 -6.98 -0.54
N CYS A 80 30.46 -5.90 -1.29
CA CYS A 80 31.79 -5.38 -1.59
C CYS A 80 32.60 -5.04 -0.32
N TYR A 81 31.99 -4.35 0.66
CA TYR A 81 32.64 -4.04 1.92
C TYR A 81 33.04 -5.32 2.70
N PHE A 82 32.18 -6.33 2.73
CA PHE A 82 32.44 -7.63 3.35
C PHE A 82 33.57 -8.42 2.66
N ILE A 83 33.60 -8.45 1.33
CA ILE A 83 34.69 -9.05 0.55
C ILE A 83 36.02 -8.36 0.86
N LYS A 84 36.07 -7.03 0.80
CA LYS A 84 37.31 -6.25 0.98
C LYS A 84 37.81 -6.21 2.44
N ASN A 85 36.91 -6.09 3.42
CA ASN A 85 37.27 -5.76 4.81
C ASN A 85 36.96 -6.87 5.82
N GLN A 86 36.24 -7.93 5.41
CA GLN A 86 35.86 -9.03 6.31
C GLN A 86 36.27 -10.41 5.78
N GLN A 87 37.12 -10.51 4.76
CA GLN A 87 37.65 -11.80 4.26
C GLN A 87 36.54 -12.79 3.88
N TRP A 88 35.55 -12.34 3.12
CA TRP A 88 34.59 -13.25 2.48
C TRP A 88 35.25 -13.86 1.24
N THR A 89 35.21 -15.18 1.12
CA THR A 89 35.65 -15.91 -0.08
C THR A 89 34.65 -15.64 -1.19
N VAL A 90 35.12 -15.19 -2.37
CA VAL A 90 34.30 -15.07 -3.57
C VAL A 90 34.52 -16.30 -4.45
N VAL A 91 33.45 -16.88 -4.97
CA VAL A 91 33.48 -17.91 -6.00
C VAL A 91 32.82 -17.34 -7.25
N ARG A 92 33.50 -17.52 -8.39
CA ARG A 92 32.99 -17.19 -9.72
C ARG A 92 32.57 -18.49 -10.40
N ASP A 93 31.42 -18.47 -11.06
CA ASP A 93 30.93 -19.61 -11.83
C ASP A 93 31.89 -19.94 -12.98
N PRO A 94 32.52 -21.13 -13.03
CA PRO A 94 33.44 -21.52 -14.09
C PRO A 94 32.75 -21.80 -15.43
N LEU A 95 31.42 -21.96 -15.44
CA LEU A 95 30.64 -22.19 -16.66
C LEU A 95 30.16 -20.87 -17.29
N GLY A 96 30.24 -19.74 -16.60
CA GLY A 96 29.79 -18.45 -17.12
C GLY A 96 28.27 -18.36 -17.34
N THR A 97 27.49 -19.13 -16.58
CA THR A 97 26.02 -19.13 -16.58
C THR A 97 25.44 -18.07 -15.62
N MET A 98 26.16 -17.71 -14.56
CA MET A 98 25.66 -16.81 -13.51
C MET A 98 26.70 -15.81 -12.96
N GLY A 99 26.22 -14.89 -12.12
CA GLY A 99 27.07 -13.99 -11.35
C GLY A 99 27.75 -14.64 -10.14
N PRO A 100 28.75 -13.99 -9.54
CA PRO A 100 29.48 -14.54 -8.40
C PRO A 100 28.59 -14.77 -7.16
N TYR A 101 29.06 -15.67 -6.30
CA TYR A 101 28.63 -15.73 -4.91
C TYR A 101 29.81 -15.53 -3.97
N ALA A 102 29.53 -15.13 -2.74
CA ALA A 102 30.53 -14.96 -1.70
C ALA A 102 30.05 -15.55 -0.38
N TYR A 103 30.97 -16.06 0.44
CA TYR A 103 30.64 -16.66 1.73
C TYR A 103 31.70 -16.41 2.81
N ARG A 104 31.27 -16.50 4.07
CA ARG A 104 32.14 -16.52 5.25
C ARG A 104 31.48 -17.32 6.38
N GLY A 105 32.12 -18.39 6.83
CA GLY A 105 31.53 -19.28 7.82
C GLY A 105 30.21 -19.87 7.31
N ASN A 106 29.10 -19.64 8.01
CA ASN A 106 27.77 -20.05 7.57
C ASN A 106 26.98 -18.95 6.83
N GLN A 107 27.57 -17.78 6.55
CA GLN A 107 26.92 -16.72 5.77
C GLN A 107 27.32 -16.81 4.30
N TRP A 108 26.34 -16.65 3.41
CA TRP A 108 26.48 -16.82 1.96
C TRP A 108 25.63 -15.77 1.23
N VAL A 109 26.05 -15.29 0.06
CA VAL A 109 25.29 -14.34 -0.77
C VAL A 109 25.62 -14.51 -2.26
N SER A 110 24.60 -14.55 -3.13
CA SER A 110 24.79 -14.46 -4.59
C SER A 110 24.39 -13.09 -5.11
N PHE A 111 25.16 -12.53 -6.05
CA PHE A 111 25.02 -11.15 -6.50
C PHE A 111 25.45 -10.97 -7.96
N ASP A 112 25.09 -9.82 -8.54
CA ASP A 112 25.61 -9.37 -9.83
C ASP A 112 26.75 -8.38 -9.56
N ASP A 113 27.88 -8.50 -10.25
CA ASP A 113 28.99 -7.54 -10.20
C ASP A 113 29.12 -6.74 -11.52
N VAL A 114 30.12 -5.86 -11.61
CA VAL A 114 30.36 -5.01 -12.80
C VAL A 114 30.41 -5.84 -14.10
N GLY A 115 31.01 -7.03 -14.09
CA GLY A 115 31.08 -7.90 -15.27
C GLY A 115 29.72 -8.47 -15.66
N VAL A 116 28.95 -8.94 -14.67
CA VAL A 116 27.58 -9.46 -14.87
C VAL A 116 26.63 -8.38 -15.39
N ILE A 117 26.73 -7.17 -14.82
CA ILE A 117 25.91 -6.01 -15.20
C ILE A 117 26.28 -5.49 -16.60
N LYS A 118 27.57 -5.53 -16.97
CA LYS A 118 28.02 -5.25 -18.34
C LYS A 118 27.41 -6.23 -19.34
N TYR A 119 27.55 -7.53 -19.08
CA TYR A 119 26.99 -8.58 -19.93
C TYR A 119 25.47 -8.49 -20.07
N LYS A 120 24.73 -8.25 -18.98
CA LYS A 120 23.27 -8.02 -19.03
C LYS A 120 22.89 -6.80 -19.86
N SER A 121 23.71 -5.75 -19.83
CA SER A 121 23.52 -4.57 -20.68
C SER A 121 23.82 -4.86 -22.16
N GLU A 122 24.76 -5.75 -22.46
CA GLU A 122 25.07 -6.20 -23.82
C GLU A 122 23.98 -7.15 -24.35
N TYR A 123 23.43 -8.03 -23.51
CA TYR A 123 22.27 -8.88 -23.80
C TYR A 123 21.03 -8.06 -24.20
N ILE A 124 20.73 -6.97 -23.46
CA ILE A 124 19.65 -6.02 -23.77
C ILE A 124 19.80 -5.47 -25.20
N LYS A 125 21.02 -5.06 -25.60
CA LYS A 125 21.30 -4.60 -26.96
C LYS A 125 21.08 -5.70 -28.00
N GLN A 126 21.72 -6.86 -27.81
CA GLN A 126 21.72 -7.93 -28.81
C GLN A 126 20.31 -8.48 -29.05
N MET A 127 19.51 -8.66 -27.99
CA MET A 127 18.14 -9.15 -28.09
C MET A 127 17.15 -8.08 -28.56
N GLY A 128 17.56 -6.82 -28.68
CA GLY A 128 16.70 -5.71 -29.11
C GLY A 128 15.65 -5.32 -28.07
N LEU A 129 15.99 -5.43 -26.79
CA LEU A 129 15.06 -5.18 -25.67
C LEU A 129 14.82 -3.68 -25.45
N GLY A 130 13.69 -3.34 -24.83
CA GLY A 130 13.28 -1.96 -24.53
C GLY A 130 14.17 -1.22 -23.52
N GLY A 131 15.01 -1.93 -22.77
CA GLY A 131 16.01 -1.34 -21.88
C GLY A 131 16.36 -2.21 -20.68
N GLY A 132 16.97 -1.58 -19.67
CA GLY A 132 17.28 -2.18 -18.38
C GLY A 132 16.56 -1.48 -17.23
N MET A 133 16.09 -2.26 -16.26
CA MET A 133 15.53 -1.81 -14.98
C MET A 133 16.48 -2.19 -13.86
N ILE A 134 16.69 -1.30 -12.89
CA ILE A 134 17.51 -1.58 -11.71
C ILE A 134 16.71 -1.52 -10.42
N TRP A 135 17.04 -2.41 -9.49
CA TRP A 135 16.57 -2.36 -8.11
C TRP A 135 17.79 -2.41 -7.18
N ALA A 136 18.19 -1.34 -6.52
CA ALA A 136 17.73 0.05 -6.61
C ALA A 136 18.93 1.01 -6.48
N LEU A 137 18.73 2.29 -6.82
CA LEU A 137 19.80 3.30 -6.94
C LEU A 137 20.65 3.52 -5.68
N ASP A 138 20.06 3.28 -4.51
CA ASP A 138 20.67 3.41 -3.19
C ASP A 138 21.47 2.17 -2.76
N LEU A 139 21.37 1.06 -3.50
CA LEU A 139 22.04 -0.23 -3.20
C LEU A 139 23.38 -0.39 -3.94
N ASP A 140 23.59 0.38 -5.00
CA ASP A 140 24.87 0.51 -5.72
C ASP A 140 25.94 1.17 -4.82
N ASP A 141 27.22 1.12 -5.18
CA ASP A 141 28.27 1.84 -4.44
C ASP A 141 28.31 3.34 -4.81
N PHE A 142 27.27 4.06 -4.41
CA PHE A 142 27.10 5.49 -4.63
C PHE A 142 28.14 6.38 -3.90
N ARG A 143 29.04 5.80 -3.11
CA ARG A 143 30.10 6.52 -2.37
C ARG A 143 31.53 6.09 -2.73
N ASN A 144 31.71 5.20 -3.71
CA ASN A 144 33.02 4.64 -4.08
C ASN A 144 33.80 4.02 -2.91
N ARG A 145 33.14 3.23 -2.06
CA ARG A 145 33.75 2.40 -1.01
C ARG A 145 34.47 1.17 -1.57
N CYS A 146 34.18 0.83 -2.82
CA CYS A 146 34.74 -0.31 -3.54
C CYS A 146 36.06 -0.03 -4.24
N ASP A 147 36.51 1.23 -4.31
CA ASP A 147 37.69 1.69 -5.05
C ASP A 147 37.58 1.43 -6.56
N CYS A 148 36.39 1.74 -7.11
CA CYS A 148 36.04 1.64 -8.51
C CYS A 148 35.63 3.04 -9.02
N GLU A 149 34.35 3.40 -8.91
CA GLU A 149 33.83 4.76 -9.10
C GLU A 149 32.51 4.92 -8.31
N PRO A 150 31.97 6.13 -8.12
CA PRO A 150 30.64 6.29 -7.52
C PRO A 150 29.54 5.82 -8.48
N TYR A 151 28.67 4.90 -8.02
CA TYR A 151 27.64 4.20 -8.81
C TYR A 151 28.20 3.28 -9.93
N PRO A 152 29.08 2.31 -9.60
CA PRO A 152 29.78 1.52 -10.61
C PRO A 152 28.85 0.65 -11.46
N LEU A 153 27.82 0.03 -10.87
CA LEU A 153 26.90 -0.83 -11.61
C LEU A 153 26.01 0.01 -12.55
N LEU A 154 25.43 1.09 -12.05
CA LEU A 154 24.63 2.03 -12.85
C LEU A 154 25.45 2.66 -13.98
N ARG A 155 26.71 3.04 -13.75
CA ARG A 155 27.56 3.65 -14.78
C ARG A 155 27.92 2.67 -15.88
N THR A 156 28.19 1.42 -15.54
CA THR A 156 28.37 0.32 -16.49
C THR A 156 27.14 0.16 -17.40
N ILE A 157 25.93 0.18 -16.83
CA ILE A 157 24.67 0.13 -17.59
C ILE A 157 24.55 1.35 -18.54
N ASN A 158 24.88 2.55 -18.08
CA ASN A 158 24.79 3.76 -18.92
C ASN A 158 25.86 3.77 -20.03
N ARG A 159 27.09 3.33 -19.78
CA ARG A 159 28.13 3.19 -20.81
C ARG A 159 27.69 2.27 -21.93
N VAL A 160 27.20 1.07 -21.57
CA VAL A 160 26.71 0.11 -22.57
C VAL A 160 25.44 0.66 -23.23
N LEU A 161 24.32 0.80 -22.51
CA LEU A 161 23.00 1.06 -23.12
C LEU A 161 22.87 2.43 -23.80
N ARG A 162 23.66 3.44 -23.38
CA ARG A 162 23.51 4.83 -23.83
C ARG A 162 24.78 5.41 -24.44
N SER A 163 25.79 4.57 -24.70
CA SER A 163 27.03 4.91 -25.42
C SER A 163 27.76 6.15 -24.87
N TYR A 164 27.94 6.22 -23.54
CA TYR A 164 28.66 7.33 -22.91
C TYR A 164 30.14 7.34 -23.34
N SER A 165 30.67 8.53 -23.63
CA SER A 165 32.05 8.76 -24.08
C SER A 165 33.13 8.64 -22.99
N ILE A 166 32.78 8.16 -21.79
CA ILE A 166 33.70 7.95 -20.67
C ILE A 166 34.05 6.46 -20.61
N PRO A 167 35.33 6.06 -20.78
CA PRO A 167 35.75 4.66 -20.70
C PRO A 167 35.34 3.96 -19.39
N ASP A 168 35.34 2.64 -19.40
CA ASP A 168 35.27 1.84 -18.17
C ASP A 168 36.53 2.11 -17.32
N PRO A 169 36.41 2.51 -16.05
CA PRO A 169 37.55 2.55 -15.13
C PRO A 169 38.05 1.14 -14.85
N ASN A 170 39.36 1.00 -14.62
CA ASN A 170 40.00 -0.27 -14.31
C ASN A 170 39.71 -0.70 -12.86
N CYS A 171 38.49 -1.15 -12.59
CA CYS A 171 38.03 -1.47 -11.26
C CYS A 171 38.58 -2.79 -10.71
N PRO A 172 38.90 -2.88 -9.40
CA PRO A 172 39.32 -4.13 -8.78
C PRO A 172 38.27 -5.24 -8.92
N VAL A 173 38.70 -6.41 -9.39
CA VAL A 173 37.86 -7.62 -9.39
C VAL A 173 37.58 -8.03 -7.95
N LEU A 174 36.31 -7.96 -7.53
CA LEU A 174 35.91 -8.36 -6.18
C LEU A 174 36.30 -9.82 -5.91
N GLY A 175 37.08 -10.03 -4.83
CA GLY A 175 37.62 -11.33 -4.43
C GLY A 175 38.96 -11.71 -5.08
N GLY A 176 39.45 -10.94 -6.07
CA GLY A 176 40.58 -11.32 -6.90
C GLY A 176 40.23 -12.36 -7.97
N GLY A 177 41.27 -12.83 -8.68
CA GLY A 177 41.11 -13.68 -9.87
C GLY A 177 40.72 -12.91 -11.13
N PRO A 178 40.47 -13.61 -12.25
CA PRO A 178 39.96 -12.99 -13.48
C PRO A 178 38.52 -12.47 -13.30
N PRO A 179 38.07 -11.50 -14.13
CA PRO A 179 36.69 -11.06 -14.16
C PRO A 179 35.71 -12.22 -14.47
N SER A 180 34.44 -12.08 -14.08
CA SER A 180 33.40 -13.06 -14.47
C SER A 180 33.23 -13.10 -15.99
N GLN A 181 33.72 -14.17 -16.60
CA GLN A 181 33.62 -14.46 -18.02
C GLN A 181 32.34 -15.27 -18.28
N LEU A 182 31.22 -14.56 -18.49
CA LEU A 182 29.94 -15.16 -18.86
C LEU A 182 30.00 -15.75 -20.29
N MET A 183 29.20 -16.78 -20.58
CA MET A 183 29.18 -17.47 -21.87
C MET A 183 28.99 -16.50 -23.04
N ALA A 184 29.71 -16.72 -24.14
CA ALA A 184 29.55 -15.87 -25.33
C ALA A 184 28.14 -16.02 -25.93
N PHE A 185 27.58 -14.90 -26.40
CA PHE A 185 26.23 -14.90 -26.97
C PHE A 185 26.14 -15.82 -28.20
N GLY A 186 25.37 -16.91 -28.08
CA GLY A 186 25.16 -17.85 -29.18
C GLY A 186 26.25 -18.92 -29.33
N SER A 187 27.07 -19.18 -28.31
CA SER A 187 27.81 -20.45 -28.24
C SER A 187 26.83 -21.63 -28.37
N PRO A 188 27.00 -22.53 -29.36
CA PRO A 188 26.06 -23.62 -29.58
C PRO A 188 26.34 -24.78 -28.62
N ASP A 189 25.44 -24.99 -27.66
CA ASP A 189 25.07 -26.33 -27.16
C ASP A 189 23.85 -26.22 -26.23
N LEU A 190 22.64 -26.28 -26.83
CA LEU A 190 21.37 -26.75 -26.25
C LEU A 190 20.15 -26.55 -27.18
N GLU A 191 20.35 -26.32 -28.49
CA GLU A 191 19.26 -26.54 -29.45
C GLU A 191 19.01 -28.04 -29.65
N ALA A 192 17.99 -28.55 -28.97
CA ALA A 192 17.38 -29.85 -29.25
C ALA A 192 15.95 -29.64 -29.79
N SER A 193 15.84 -28.95 -30.92
CA SER A 193 14.57 -28.68 -31.62
C SER A 193 14.52 -29.42 -32.97
N PRO A 194 13.77 -30.53 -33.09
CA PRO A 194 13.46 -31.13 -34.38
C PRO A 194 12.20 -30.49 -34.97
N THR A 195 12.35 -29.41 -35.73
CA THR A 195 11.25 -28.79 -36.49
C THR A 195 11.13 -29.43 -37.87
N ALA A 196 10.21 -30.39 -38.06
CA ALA A 196 9.84 -30.89 -39.38
C ALA A 196 8.40 -31.41 -39.47
N THR A 197 7.58 -30.64 -40.17
CA THR A 197 6.24 -30.91 -40.71
C THR A 197 5.99 -32.32 -41.24
N THR A 198 4.91 -32.97 -40.77
CA THR A 198 3.95 -33.70 -41.63
C THR A 198 2.63 -33.90 -40.88
N ALA A 199 1.54 -34.16 -41.59
CA ALA A 199 0.18 -34.23 -41.04
C ALA A 199 -0.43 -35.65 -41.20
N VAL A 200 -1.61 -35.89 -40.58
CA VAL A 200 -2.45 -37.10 -40.72
C VAL A 200 -1.83 -38.31 -39.95
N THR A 201 -2.51 -39.13 -39.10
CA THR A 201 -3.93 -39.39 -38.78
C THR A 201 -4.15 -39.83 -37.31
N LYS A 202 -5.43 -39.92 -36.88
CA LYS A 202 -5.95 -40.85 -35.85
C LYS A 202 -6.87 -41.90 -36.53
N PRO A 203 -7.38 -42.96 -35.87
CA PRO A 203 -6.92 -43.68 -34.68
C PRO A 203 -6.31 -45.02 -35.17
N PRO A 204 -6.79 -46.29 -34.94
CA PRO A 204 -7.78 -46.86 -34.01
C PRO A 204 -7.09 -47.15 -32.64
N TRP A 205 -7.48 -48.05 -31.71
CA TRP A 205 -8.64 -48.93 -31.45
C TRP A 205 -8.84 -48.99 -29.90
N MET A 206 -9.86 -49.57 -29.27
CA MET A 206 -10.98 -50.42 -29.71
C MET A 206 -12.29 -49.91 -29.07
N THR A 207 -13.37 -49.87 -29.86
CA THR A 207 -14.74 -49.70 -29.33
C THR A 207 -15.61 -50.80 -29.92
N GLN A 208 -16.33 -51.56 -29.09
CA GLN A 208 -17.50 -52.32 -29.54
C GLN A 208 -18.68 -52.13 -28.58
N ARG A 209 -19.82 -51.75 -29.17
CA ARG A 209 -21.14 -52.03 -28.60
C ARG A 209 -21.74 -53.18 -29.38
N SER A 210 -22.28 -54.17 -28.68
CA SER A 210 -23.33 -55.05 -29.19
C SER A 210 -24.57 -54.93 -28.31
N THR A 211 -25.70 -55.53 -28.69
CA THR A 211 -27.02 -55.15 -28.17
C THR A 211 -27.89 -56.33 -27.73
N ARG A 212 -28.81 -56.07 -26.79
CA ARG A 212 -29.94 -56.92 -26.33
C ARG A 212 -29.54 -58.13 -25.44
N PRO A 213 -30.50 -58.71 -24.67
CA PRO A 213 -31.47 -58.02 -23.80
C PRO A 213 -31.72 -58.74 -22.44
N TRP A 214 -32.62 -58.18 -21.61
CA TRP A 214 -33.39 -58.83 -20.51
C TRP A 214 -32.67 -59.79 -19.54
N THR A 215 -32.62 -59.42 -18.25
CA THR A 215 -33.40 -60.08 -17.16
C THR A 215 -33.21 -59.32 -15.84
N ALA A 216 -33.98 -59.65 -14.80
CA ALA A 216 -33.95 -58.98 -13.50
C ALA A 216 -33.86 -59.99 -12.36
N THR A 217 -33.06 -59.67 -11.33
CA THR A 217 -33.12 -60.33 -10.02
C THR A 217 -32.66 -59.39 -8.90
N THR A 218 -33.49 -59.24 -7.88
CA THR A 218 -33.07 -58.83 -6.53
C THR A 218 -32.73 -60.07 -5.71
N PRO A 219 -31.79 -59.98 -4.75
CA PRO A 219 -32.17 -59.72 -3.34
C PRO A 219 -31.24 -58.64 -2.71
N VAL A 220 -31.61 -57.80 -1.74
CA VAL A 220 -32.36 -57.96 -0.47
C VAL A 220 -31.64 -58.84 0.57
N LEU A 221 -30.94 -58.22 1.54
CA LEU A 221 -31.27 -58.35 2.98
C LEU A 221 -30.35 -57.45 3.86
N GLN A 222 -31.00 -56.74 4.79
CA GLN A 222 -30.63 -56.44 6.20
C GLN A 222 -29.17 -56.05 6.60
N SER A 223 -28.88 -55.00 7.39
CA SER A 223 -29.53 -54.30 8.53
C SER A 223 -28.94 -54.68 9.90
N THR A 224 -28.29 -53.72 10.57
CA THR A 224 -28.52 -53.47 12.01
C THR A 224 -28.16 -52.04 12.45
N THR A 225 -29.03 -51.54 13.32
CA THR A 225 -28.88 -50.58 14.43
C THR A 225 -27.51 -50.59 15.13
N VAL A 226 -27.08 -49.56 15.89
CA VAL A 226 -27.80 -48.83 16.97
C VAL A 226 -27.39 -47.34 17.06
N ARG A 227 -28.31 -46.47 17.50
CA ARG A 227 -28.00 -45.15 18.10
C ARG A 227 -28.22 -45.20 19.63
N PRO A 228 -27.36 -44.55 20.44
CA PRO A 228 -27.76 -43.99 21.72
C PRO A 228 -28.00 -42.47 21.61
N VAL A 229 -29.06 -41.99 22.26
CA VAL A 229 -29.26 -40.57 22.59
C VAL A 229 -29.41 -40.51 24.11
N TRP A 230 -28.76 -39.56 24.77
CA TRP A 230 -29.02 -39.25 26.18
C TRP A 230 -28.95 -37.75 26.45
N LEU A 231 -29.70 -37.30 27.45
CA LEU A 231 -29.94 -35.90 27.81
C LEU A 231 -29.07 -35.48 29.02
N PRO A 232 -28.94 -34.17 29.33
CA PRO A 232 -27.81 -33.66 30.11
C PRO A 232 -28.00 -33.74 31.64
N PRO A 233 -26.91 -33.81 32.42
CA PRO A 233 -26.93 -33.60 33.86
C PRO A 233 -27.07 -32.11 34.22
N LEU A 234 -27.82 -31.81 35.28
CA LEU A 234 -27.72 -30.53 35.99
C LEU A 234 -26.44 -30.53 36.84
N THR A 235 -25.80 -29.37 37.02
CA THR A 235 -24.72 -29.19 38.00
C THR A 235 -25.23 -28.43 39.23
N THR A 236 -25.29 -29.12 40.36
CA THR A 236 -25.39 -28.50 41.69
C THR A 236 -23.98 -28.21 42.23
N SER A 237 -23.83 -27.13 42.98
CA SER A 237 -22.57 -26.79 43.67
C SER A 237 -22.86 -26.20 45.05
N PRO A 238 -22.23 -26.70 46.13
CA PRO A 238 -22.30 -26.06 47.44
C PRO A 238 -21.37 -24.83 47.48
N PRO A 239 -21.65 -23.85 48.35
CA PRO A 239 -20.76 -22.70 48.54
C PRO A 239 -19.51 -23.09 49.33
N TYR A 240 -18.38 -22.46 49.01
CA TYR A 240 -17.21 -22.45 49.89
C TYR A 240 -16.66 -21.03 50.01
N SER A 241 -16.65 -20.51 51.22
CA SER A 241 -16.12 -19.18 51.55
C SER A 241 -14.62 -19.26 51.75
N ILE A 242 -13.86 -18.30 51.22
CA ILE A 242 -12.48 -18.05 51.68
C ILE A 242 -12.35 -16.61 52.16
N THR A 243 -12.06 -16.52 53.45
CA THR A 243 -11.90 -15.35 54.30
C THR A 243 -10.91 -14.30 53.76
N THR A 244 -11.24 -13.02 53.93
CA THR A 244 -10.32 -11.89 53.74
C THR A 244 -9.23 -11.90 54.81
N THR A 245 -7.94 -11.92 54.43
CA THR A 245 -6.84 -11.75 55.38
C THR A 245 -6.16 -10.40 55.20
N THR A 246 -6.71 -9.37 55.85
CA THR A 246 -6.09 -8.04 55.91
C THR A 246 -4.90 -8.09 56.87
N SER A 247 -3.69 -7.77 56.40
CA SER A 247 -2.54 -7.50 57.29
C SER A 247 -2.23 -6.02 57.27
N THR A 248 -2.69 -5.30 58.29
CA THR A 248 -2.36 -3.90 58.54
C THR A 248 -1.11 -3.81 59.40
N ARG A 249 -0.16 -2.95 59.01
CA ARG A 249 0.74 -2.30 59.97
C ARG A 249 0.94 -0.83 59.61
N SER A 250 0.68 0.03 60.60
CA SER A 250 0.71 1.49 60.47
C SER A 250 2.14 2.05 60.38
N PRO A 251 2.31 3.31 59.93
CA PRO A 251 3.59 3.84 59.49
C PRO A 251 4.49 4.32 60.63
N TRP A 252 5.79 4.38 60.35
CA TRP A 252 6.76 5.19 61.09
C TRP A 252 7.30 6.32 60.21
N LEU A 253 7.04 7.55 60.64
CA LEU A 253 7.83 8.74 60.33
C LEU A 253 9.17 8.62 61.10
N LEU A 254 10.31 9.22 60.76
CA LEU A 254 10.80 10.10 59.69
C LEU A 254 12.36 9.94 59.72
N PRO A 255 13.15 10.27 58.66
CA PRO A 255 13.34 11.66 58.24
C PRO A 255 13.49 11.89 56.73
N GLN A 256 13.32 13.15 56.30
CA GLN A 256 13.79 13.60 55.00
C GLN A 256 15.32 13.76 55.04
N THR A 257 16.04 13.01 54.20
CA THR A 257 17.43 13.30 53.86
C THR A 257 17.50 13.90 52.46
N THR A 258 18.18 15.04 52.33
CA THR A 258 18.39 15.70 51.04
C THR A 258 19.30 14.83 50.15
N PRO A 259 18.96 14.63 48.86
CA PRO A 259 19.85 13.92 47.96
C PRO A 259 21.17 14.68 47.78
N LYS A 260 22.28 14.12 48.28
CA LYS A 260 23.62 14.59 47.90
C LYS A 260 23.81 14.40 46.38
N PRO A 261 24.65 15.24 45.72
CA PRO A 261 24.93 15.08 44.31
C PRO A 261 25.42 13.67 43.97
N PHE A 262 24.93 13.10 42.87
CA PHE A 262 25.31 11.76 42.42
C PHE A 262 26.75 11.80 41.89
N SER A 263 27.72 11.41 42.72
CA SER A 263 29.10 11.18 42.30
C SER A 263 29.15 9.93 41.43
N ILE A 264 29.18 10.10 40.10
CA ILE A 264 29.29 8.98 39.16
C ILE A 264 30.70 8.40 39.26
N ALA A 265 30.80 7.16 39.75
CA ALA A 265 32.08 6.44 39.81
C ALA A 265 32.47 5.93 38.42
N SER A 266 33.75 6.09 38.05
CA SER A 266 34.24 5.83 36.70
C SER A 266 34.04 4.38 36.26
N THR A 267 33.59 4.17 35.02
CA THR A 267 33.23 2.86 34.47
C THR A 267 34.40 1.88 34.18
N LYS A 268 35.66 2.24 34.50
CA LYS A 268 36.83 1.35 34.30
C LYS A 268 36.77 0.11 35.20
N GLY A 269 36.38 -1.02 34.60
CA GLY A 269 36.49 -2.37 35.20
C GLY A 269 35.16 -3.02 35.58
N VAL A 270 34.01 -2.35 35.40
CA VAL A 270 32.70 -2.87 35.80
C VAL A 270 32.14 -3.83 34.74
N THR A 271 31.80 -5.06 35.16
CA THR A 271 31.07 -6.03 34.30
C THR A 271 29.58 -5.72 34.24
N CYS A 272 28.97 -5.94 33.07
CA CYS A 272 27.58 -5.58 32.79
C CYS A 272 26.74 -6.74 32.24
N ASN A 273 25.42 -6.59 32.27
CA ASN A 273 24.48 -7.56 31.69
C ASN A 273 24.14 -7.23 30.23
N VAL A 274 23.88 -8.25 29.41
CA VAL A 274 23.53 -8.07 27.99
C VAL A 274 22.24 -7.25 27.87
N GLY A 275 22.29 -6.15 27.12
CA GLY A 275 21.18 -5.19 27.00
C GLY A 275 21.17 -4.09 28.08
N GLU A 276 22.14 -4.03 28.99
CA GLU A 276 22.33 -2.91 29.91
C GLU A 276 22.96 -1.70 29.19
N TYR A 277 22.46 -0.50 29.47
CA TYR A 277 22.97 0.77 28.95
C TYR A 277 23.19 1.76 30.09
N ARG A 278 24.19 2.65 29.96
CA ARG A 278 24.46 3.74 30.92
C ARG A 278 24.78 5.04 30.19
N PRO A 279 24.40 6.23 30.72
CA PRO A 279 24.82 7.50 30.15
C PRO A 279 26.34 7.66 30.24
N HIS A 280 26.95 8.39 29.29
CA HIS A 280 28.36 8.78 29.40
C HIS A 280 28.52 9.90 30.44
N GLU A 281 29.63 9.87 31.17
CA GLU A 281 29.84 10.62 32.41
C GLU A 281 29.82 12.16 32.21
N THR A 282 30.25 12.64 31.03
CA THR A 282 30.48 14.08 30.73
C THR A 282 29.99 14.57 29.36
N ASP A 283 29.43 13.71 28.51
CA ASP A 283 29.10 14.04 27.10
C ASP A 283 27.71 13.47 26.78
N CYS A 284 26.70 14.35 26.73
CA CYS A 284 25.33 13.94 26.45
C CYS A 284 25.15 13.33 25.06
N SER A 285 26.08 13.51 24.11
CA SER A 285 26.04 12.85 22.80
C SER A 285 26.57 11.41 22.84
N LYS A 286 27.01 10.89 23.99
CA LYS A 286 27.56 9.54 24.16
C LYS A 286 26.81 8.70 25.20
N PHE A 287 27.01 7.39 25.11
CA PHE A 287 26.54 6.41 26.09
C PHE A 287 27.43 5.18 26.11
N TYR A 288 27.28 4.36 27.13
CA TYR A 288 27.88 3.04 27.24
C TYR A 288 26.80 1.96 27.02
N GLN A 289 27.13 0.99 26.17
CA GLN A 289 26.31 -0.20 25.91
C GLN A 289 27.08 -1.43 26.38
N CYS A 290 26.40 -2.40 27.00
CA CYS A 290 27.04 -3.64 27.36
C CYS A 290 27.32 -4.53 26.13
N ASP A 291 28.58 -4.89 25.94
CA ASP A 291 29.08 -5.73 24.84
C ASP A 291 30.04 -6.77 25.44
N GLN A 292 29.77 -8.06 25.25
CA GLN A 292 30.53 -9.18 25.84
C GLN A 292 30.86 -9.02 27.35
N ARG A 293 29.87 -8.58 28.14
CA ARG A 293 29.97 -8.24 29.59
C ARG A 293 30.87 -7.05 29.95
N LYS A 294 31.35 -6.25 28.99
CA LYS A 294 32.07 -4.99 29.24
C LYS A 294 31.30 -3.80 28.67
N PHE A 295 31.38 -2.64 29.33
CA PHE A 295 30.80 -1.42 28.78
C PHE A 295 31.66 -0.88 27.64
N ALA A 296 31.06 -0.79 26.45
CA ALA A 296 31.68 -0.23 25.26
C ALA A 296 31.04 1.13 24.94
N GLU A 297 31.88 2.13 24.64
CA GLU A 297 31.41 3.47 24.32
C GLU A 297 30.72 3.50 22.94
N ARG A 298 29.64 4.27 22.85
CA ARG A 298 28.84 4.51 21.66
C ARG A 298 28.48 5.99 21.60
N LYS A 299 28.34 6.54 20.38
CA LYS A 299 27.94 7.94 20.16
C LYS A 299 26.59 7.99 19.44
N CYS A 300 25.72 8.89 19.89
CA CYS A 300 24.50 9.24 19.19
C CYS A 300 24.81 9.93 17.86
N PHE A 301 23.84 9.92 16.94
CA PHE A 301 23.96 10.69 15.70
C PHE A 301 24.07 12.20 15.99
N PRO A 302 24.79 12.98 15.16
CA PRO A 302 24.97 14.41 15.37
C PRO A 302 23.65 15.15 15.64
N GLY A 303 23.60 15.93 16.71
CA GLY A 303 22.42 16.67 17.15
C GLY A 303 21.49 15.91 18.12
N LEU A 304 21.72 14.62 18.41
CA LEU A 304 20.96 13.83 19.38
C LEU A 304 21.75 13.59 20.68
N HIS A 305 21.05 13.53 21.81
CA HIS A 305 21.59 13.25 23.14
C HIS A 305 21.03 11.93 23.71
N TRP A 306 21.80 11.23 24.54
CA TRP A 306 21.35 10.02 25.22
C TRP A 306 20.32 10.32 26.31
N SER A 307 19.07 9.92 26.07
CA SER A 307 18.07 9.66 27.09
C SER A 307 18.32 8.28 27.72
N LYS A 308 17.77 8.02 28.91
CA LYS A 308 18.06 6.85 29.76
C LYS A 308 18.09 5.49 29.04
N THR A 309 17.36 5.32 27.94
CA THR A 309 17.29 4.07 27.14
C THR A 309 17.50 4.26 25.62
N ARG A 310 17.73 5.49 25.12
CA ARG A 310 17.89 5.78 23.68
C ARG A 310 18.47 7.15 23.40
N CYS A 311 19.10 7.33 22.24
CA CYS A 311 19.36 8.65 21.68
C CYS A 311 18.02 9.34 21.32
N ASP A 312 17.84 10.58 21.76
CA ASP A 312 16.64 11.42 21.59
C ASP A 312 17.07 12.87 21.36
N TRP A 313 16.13 13.79 21.10
CA TRP A 313 16.47 15.20 20.94
C TRP A 313 16.94 15.82 22.28
N PRO A 314 17.86 16.81 22.28
CA PRO A 314 18.43 17.37 23.51
C PRO A 314 17.40 17.84 24.56
N LYS A 315 16.24 18.34 24.12
CA LYS A 315 15.13 18.77 24.99
C LYS A 315 14.40 17.59 25.68
N ASN A 316 14.39 16.42 25.06
CA ASN A 316 13.71 15.21 25.54
C ASN A 316 14.66 14.28 26.33
N ALA A 317 15.96 14.34 26.03
CA ALA A 317 16.96 13.43 26.59
C ALA A 317 17.14 13.57 28.12
N GLY A 318 16.80 14.72 28.71
CA GLY A 318 16.93 14.98 30.14
C GLY A 318 18.38 15.07 30.65
N CYS A 319 19.37 14.86 29.79
CA CYS A 319 20.80 14.97 30.10
C CYS A 319 21.19 16.43 30.30
N LYS A 320 21.59 16.79 31.53
CA LYS A 320 22.12 18.11 31.89
C LYS A 320 23.65 18.08 31.84
N SER A 321 24.22 18.49 30.71
CA SER A 321 25.67 18.70 30.59
C SER A 321 26.14 19.81 31.54
N GLN A 322 27.17 19.55 32.34
CA GLN A 322 27.99 20.60 32.96
C GLN A 322 28.63 21.47 31.85
N PRO A 323 28.83 22.78 32.05
CA PRO A 323 29.36 23.66 31.02
C PRO A 323 30.86 23.48 30.83
N SER A 324 31.25 22.60 29.91
CA SER A 324 32.65 22.47 29.46
C SER A 324 33.10 23.71 28.69
N ILE A 325 34.21 24.31 29.13
CA ILE A 325 34.76 25.56 28.60
C ILE A 325 35.18 25.40 27.13
N VAL A 326 34.80 26.37 26.29
CA VAL A 326 35.26 26.44 24.89
C VAL A 326 36.63 27.12 24.87
N THR A 327 37.70 26.34 24.89
CA THR A 327 39.06 26.84 24.66
C THR A 327 39.22 27.20 23.18
N SER A 328 39.45 28.48 22.89
CA SER A 328 39.71 28.97 21.54
C SER A 328 41.19 28.83 21.14
N ALA A 329 41.45 28.65 19.84
CA ALA A 329 42.76 28.72 19.22
C ALA A 329 42.64 29.41 17.84
N PRO A 330 43.69 30.11 17.33
CA PRO A 330 43.46 31.29 16.48
C PRO A 330 43.47 31.05 14.96
N LEU A 331 42.91 32.01 14.22
CA LEU A 331 43.11 32.21 12.78
C LEU A 331 44.24 33.23 12.51
N PRO A 332 44.99 33.10 11.40
CA PRO A 332 46.00 34.09 11.00
C PRO A 332 45.38 35.34 10.30
N PRO A 333 46.03 36.53 10.33
CA PRO A 333 45.45 37.80 9.87
C PRO A 333 45.95 38.35 8.51
N GLY A 334 45.17 39.27 7.92
CA GLY A 334 45.47 40.07 6.71
C GLY A 334 44.29 40.08 5.70
N VAL A 335 43.41 41.08 5.52
CA VAL A 335 43.45 42.57 5.50
C VAL A 335 44.09 43.14 4.20
N PRO A 336 43.54 44.18 3.52
CA PRO A 336 42.23 44.88 3.61
C PRO A 336 41.31 44.57 2.38
N THR A 337 40.02 44.90 2.24
CA THR A 337 39.12 46.00 2.68
C THR A 337 39.21 47.31 1.86
N LEU A 338 38.25 47.55 0.96
CA LEU A 338 37.78 48.89 0.57
C LEU A 338 36.31 48.85 0.08
N LEU A 339 35.57 49.94 0.33
CA LEU A 339 34.21 50.28 -0.13
C LEU A 339 34.31 51.72 -0.76
N PRO A 340 33.24 52.52 -1.04
CA PRO A 340 31.79 52.30 -1.19
C PRO A 340 31.20 52.96 -2.49
N VAL A 341 29.90 53.31 -2.47
CA VAL A 341 29.18 54.42 -3.20
C VAL A 341 28.15 54.00 -4.29
N VAL A 342 27.16 54.87 -4.53
CA VAL A 342 25.75 54.59 -4.88
C VAL A 342 25.13 55.74 -5.73
N THR A 343 24.08 55.45 -6.55
CA THR A 343 23.11 56.38 -7.25
C THR A 343 23.62 57.31 -8.38
N PRO A 344 22.76 57.92 -9.25
CA PRO A 344 21.40 57.54 -9.74
C PRO A 344 21.14 57.74 -11.29
N ARG A 345 19.87 57.45 -11.71
CA ARG A 345 19.03 57.87 -12.89
C ARG A 345 19.48 59.01 -13.84
N PRO A 346 19.02 59.08 -15.13
CA PRO A 346 17.58 59.27 -15.49
C PRO A 346 17.05 58.57 -16.79
N THR A 347 16.03 59.15 -17.46
CA THR A 347 15.06 58.53 -18.42
C THR A 347 14.76 59.42 -19.65
N VAL A 348 14.28 58.86 -20.79
CA VAL A 348 13.18 59.36 -21.71
C VAL A 348 13.18 58.63 -23.11
N PRO A 349 12.02 58.48 -23.84
CA PRO A 349 11.87 57.88 -25.19
C PRO A 349 11.33 58.94 -26.24
N PRO A 350 10.60 58.64 -27.35
CA PRO A 350 10.52 57.51 -28.33
C PRO A 350 10.94 57.99 -29.78
N PRO A 351 10.48 57.42 -30.92
CA PRO A 351 9.15 57.76 -31.52
C PRO A 351 8.46 56.61 -32.33
N VAL A 352 7.36 56.92 -33.03
CA VAL A 352 6.47 56.02 -33.81
C VAL A 352 6.26 56.54 -35.25
N VAL A 353 5.99 55.67 -36.23
CA VAL A 353 5.54 56.03 -37.60
C VAL A 353 4.38 55.12 -38.05
N THR A 354 3.47 55.64 -38.90
CA THR A 354 2.14 55.07 -39.20
C THR A 354 1.75 55.26 -40.67
N THR A 355 1.07 54.30 -41.33
CA THR A 355 0.29 54.51 -42.58
C THR A 355 -0.88 53.53 -42.78
N ARG A 356 -1.85 53.93 -43.63
CA ARG A 356 -3.15 53.28 -44.00
C ARG A 356 -3.66 53.98 -45.30
N PRO A 357 -4.90 53.77 -45.81
CA PRO A 357 -5.59 52.58 -46.37
C PRO A 357 -5.89 52.69 -47.90
N THR A 358 -6.45 51.64 -48.53
CA THR A 358 -7.37 51.76 -49.69
C THR A 358 -8.26 50.52 -49.91
N ALA A 359 -9.43 50.70 -50.54
CA ALA A 359 -10.49 49.71 -50.90
C ALA A 359 -11.56 50.45 -51.76
N PRO A 360 -12.70 49.84 -52.18
CA PRO A 360 -13.12 48.43 -52.27
C PRO A 360 -13.14 48.02 -53.77
N PRO A 361 -14.24 47.77 -54.51
CA PRO A 361 -15.46 46.93 -54.35
C PRO A 361 -15.61 45.88 -55.50
N PRO A 362 -16.80 45.29 -55.77
CA PRO A 362 -17.70 44.44 -54.98
C PRO A 362 -17.71 43.00 -55.62
N ALA A 363 -18.76 42.15 -55.81
CA ALA A 363 -20.16 42.02 -55.38
C ALA A 363 -20.62 40.53 -55.53
N LYS A 364 -21.32 39.95 -54.54
CA LYS A 364 -22.63 39.24 -54.68
C LYS A 364 -23.11 38.62 -53.36
N THR A 365 -24.39 38.25 -53.34
CA THR A 365 -25.22 38.08 -52.12
C THR A 365 -25.52 36.62 -51.79
N THR A 366 -25.40 36.25 -50.51
CA THR A 366 -26.35 35.34 -49.82
C THR A 366 -26.35 35.57 -48.31
N THR A 367 -27.54 35.50 -47.70
CA THR A 367 -27.76 35.78 -46.28
C THR A 367 -27.71 34.50 -45.45
N ALA A 368 -26.92 34.48 -44.37
CA ALA A 368 -26.96 33.43 -43.36
C ALA A 368 -26.75 34.05 -41.96
N VAL A 369 -27.58 33.66 -40.98
CA VAL A 369 -27.49 34.17 -39.61
C VAL A 369 -26.42 33.38 -38.85
N ALA A 370 -25.35 34.06 -38.45
CA ALA A 370 -24.26 33.45 -37.69
C ALA A 370 -24.57 33.40 -36.19
N PHE A 371 -24.63 32.19 -35.63
CA PHE A 371 -24.47 31.99 -34.19
C PHE A 371 -22.99 32.21 -33.81
N PRO A 372 -22.69 32.71 -32.59
CA PRO A 372 -21.32 32.96 -32.17
C PRO A 372 -20.53 31.65 -32.06
N SER A 373 -19.43 31.55 -32.81
CA SER A 373 -18.52 30.41 -32.77
C SER A 373 -17.74 30.41 -31.46
N VAL A 374 -18.04 29.46 -30.56
CA VAL A 374 -17.22 29.18 -29.39
C VAL A 374 -16.01 28.37 -29.86
N THR A 375 -14.82 28.96 -29.80
CA THR A 375 -13.57 28.26 -30.10
C THR A 375 -13.37 27.11 -29.10
N PRO A 376 -13.18 25.85 -29.55
CA PRO A 376 -12.90 24.75 -28.65
C PRO A 376 -11.58 25.02 -27.92
N HIS A 377 -11.65 25.25 -26.60
CA HIS A 377 -10.47 25.09 -25.76
C HIS A 377 -10.08 23.60 -25.77
N PRO A 378 -8.78 23.26 -25.90
CA PRO A 378 -8.34 21.88 -25.70
C PRO A 378 -8.81 21.38 -24.33
N PRO A 379 -9.30 20.12 -24.23
CA PRO A 379 -9.75 19.60 -22.94
C PRO A 379 -8.57 19.55 -21.96
N THR A 380 -8.65 20.36 -20.91
CA THR A 380 -7.67 20.33 -19.82
C THR A 380 -7.67 18.93 -19.21
N ALA A 381 -6.54 18.23 -19.28
CA ALA A 381 -6.44 16.85 -18.80
C ALA A 381 -6.90 16.75 -17.32
N PRO A 382 -7.58 15.66 -16.93
CA PRO A 382 -8.07 15.50 -15.56
C PRO A 382 -6.91 15.53 -14.56
N ALA A 383 -7.19 16.01 -13.34
CA ALA A 383 -6.21 16.26 -12.28
C ALA A 383 -5.71 14.97 -11.59
N GLY A 384 -5.14 14.06 -12.40
CA GLY A 384 -4.58 12.77 -12.00
C GLY A 384 -3.54 12.20 -12.97
N ASP A 385 -3.38 12.76 -14.18
CA ASP A 385 -2.34 12.30 -15.12
C ASP A 385 -0.93 12.88 -14.84
N GLN A 386 -0.87 13.97 -14.07
CA GLN A 386 0.39 14.61 -13.68
C GLN A 386 1.16 13.74 -12.67
N PRO A 387 2.44 13.40 -12.92
CA PRO A 387 3.25 12.60 -11.99
C PRO A 387 3.28 13.18 -10.57
N GLY A 388 2.80 12.41 -9.60
CA GLY A 388 2.79 12.78 -8.18
C GLY A 388 1.47 13.34 -7.64
N GLN A 389 0.42 13.51 -8.46
CA GLN A 389 -0.90 13.94 -7.97
C GLN A 389 -1.78 12.74 -7.57
N PHE A 390 -1.72 12.34 -6.31
CA PHE A 390 -2.57 11.28 -5.76
C PHE A 390 -4.00 11.75 -5.49
N LYS A 391 -4.99 10.92 -5.84
CA LYS A 391 -6.39 11.14 -5.45
C LYS A 391 -6.56 10.92 -3.95
N VAL A 392 -7.37 11.77 -3.31
CA VAL A 392 -7.96 11.50 -1.99
C VAL A 392 -9.47 11.61 -2.16
N VAL A 393 -10.13 10.45 -2.17
CA VAL A 393 -11.56 10.30 -2.47
C VAL A 393 -12.34 10.14 -1.17
N CYS A 394 -13.23 11.08 -0.89
CA CYS A 394 -13.89 11.23 0.39
C CYS A 394 -15.39 10.93 0.29
N TYR A 395 -15.85 9.82 0.86
CA TYR A 395 -17.29 9.59 0.99
C TYR A 395 -17.92 10.50 2.05
N PHE A 396 -18.98 11.21 1.69
CA PHE A 396 -19.84 12.00 2.57
C PHE A 396 -21.17 11.27 2.72
N THR A 397 -21.58 10.87 3.93
CA THR A 397 -22.87 10.21 4.12
C THR A 397 -23.96 11.20 4.55
N ASN A 398 -25.03 11.34 3.75
CA ASN A 398 -26.05 12.35 3.99
C ASN A 398 -26.80 12.13 5.33
N TRP A 399 -26.97 10.87 5.76
CA TRP A 399 -27.65 10.50 6.99
C TRP A 399 -26.87 10.81 8.28
N ALA A 400 -25.58 11.14 8.21
CA ALA A 400 -24.79 11.47 9.41
C ALA A 400 -25.32 12.72 10.16
N TRP A 401 -26.11 13.57 9.51
CA TRP A 401 -26.77 14.70 10.16
C TRP A 401 -27.92 14.28 11.11
N TYR A 402 -28.38 13.03 11.07
CA TYR A 402 -29.38 12.52 12.04
C TYR A 402 -28.75 12.05 13.36
N ARG A 403 -27.42 11.92 13.42
CA ARG A 403 -26.70 11.63 14.67
C ARG A 403 -26.88 12.79 15.66
N GLN A 404 -26.82 12.45 16.94
CA GLN A 404 -27.13 13.37 18.03
C GLN A 404 -25.84 13.93 18.66
N GLY A 405 -25.89 15.14 19.23
CA GLY A 405 -24.73 15.76 19.87
C GLY A 405 -23.49 15.85 18.96
N THR A 406 -22.31 15.57 19.52
CA THR A 406 -21.00 15.70 18.82
C THR A 406 -20.78 14.73 17.66
N GLY A 407 -21.68 13.77 17.43
CA GLY A 407 -21.62 12.88 16.27
C GLY A 407 -22.35 13.41 15.03
N LYS A 408 -23.09 14.53 15.15
CA LYS A 408 -23.83 15.14 14.04
C LYS A 408 -22.85 15.74 13.03
N TYR A 409 -22.93 15.29 11.77
CA TYR A 409 -22.09 15.75 10.67
C TYR A 409 -22.94 16.30 9.52
N LYS A 410 -22.49 17.38 8.86
CA LYS A 410 -23.24 18.17 7.87
C LYS A 410 -22.32 18.61 6.71
N PRO A 411 -22.86 19.09 5.58
CA PRO A 411 -22.06 19.70 4.51
C PRO A 411 -21.16 20.85 4.97
N GLU A 412 -21.55 21.58 6.02
CA GLU A 412 -20.77 22.68 6.61
C GLU A 412 -19.54 22.21 7.40
N ASP A 413 -19.51 20.95 7.83
CA ASP A 413 -18.41 20.42 8.67
C ASP A 413 -17.24 19.89 7.80
N ILE A 414 -17.43 19.74 6.48
CA ILE A 414 -16.44 19.27 5.51
C ILE A 414 -15.30 20.29 5.31
N ASP A 415 -14.05 19.88 5.57
CA ASP A 415 -12.86 20.62 5.15
C ASP A 415 -12.50 20.23 3.69
N PRO A 416 -12.78 21.08 2.67
CA PRO A 416 -12.52 20.73 1.28
C PRO A 416 -11.03 20.68 0.94
N SER A 417 -10.13 21.21 1.78
CA SER A 417 -8.68 21.11 1.53
C SER A 417 -8.18 19.68 1.65
N LEU A 418 -8.84 18.86 2.47
CA LEU A 418 -8.44 17.48 2.78
C LEU A 418 -8.90 16.44 1.75
N CYS A 419 -9.64 16.84 0.72
CA CYS A 419 -10.09 15.95 -0.35
C CYS A 419 -9.58 16.45 -1.71
N SER A 420 -9.54 15.57 -2.72
CA SER A 420 -9.53 15.99 -4.12
C SER A 420 -10.84 15.66 -4.83
N HIS A 421 -11.50 14.58 -4.41
CA HIS A 421 -12.83 14.18 -4.85
C HIS A 421 -13.70 13.93 -3.61
N ILE A 422 -14.91 14.48 -3.60
CA ILE A 422 -15.95 14.15 -2.62
C ILE A 422 -17.01 13.32 -3.35
N VAL A 423 -17.43 12.21 -2.75
CA VAL A 423 -18.48 11.34 -3.27
C VAL A 423 -19.66 11.40 -2.32
N TYR A 424 -20.80 11.89 -2.81
CA TYR A 424 -22.01 12.04 -2.02
C TYR A 424 -22.76 10.70 -1.92
N GLY A 425 -22.76 10.09 -0.74
CA GLY A 425 -23.52 8.90 -0.40
C GLY A 425 -24.89 9.27 0.20
N PHE A 426 -26.03 8.94 -0.43
CA PHE A 426 -26.21 8.28 -1.73
C PHE A 426 -27.47 8.82 -2.42
N ALA A 427 -27.54 8.67 -3.73
CA ALA A 427 -28.78 8.52 -4.46
C ALA A 427 -29.15 7.02 -4.57
N VAL A 428 -30.42 6.72 -4.86
CA VAL A 428 -30.93 5.34 -4.92
C VAL A 428 -31.60 5.01 -6.25
N LEU A 429 -31.62 3.72 -6.60
CA LEU A 429 -32.29 3.23 -7.79
C LEU A 429 -33.77 3.00 -7.51
N ASP A 430 -34.65 3.69 -8.24
CA ASP A 430 -36.09 3.47 -8.18
C ASP A 430 -36.45 2.06 -8.66
N GLY A 431 -36.97 1.21 -7.76
CA GLY A 431 -37.19 -0.21 -8.03
C GLY A 431 -38.13 -0.49 -9.21
N SER A 432 -39.10 0.39 -9.48
CA SER A 432 -40.10 0.20 -10.54
C SER A 432 -39.65 0.82 -11.87
N ARG A 433 -39.15 2.06 -11.86
CA ARG A 433 -38.77 2.78 -13.09
C ARG A 433 -37.34 2.47 -13.56
N LEU A 434 -36.50 1.96 -12.66
CA LEU A 434 -35.06 1.75 -12.85
C LEU A 434 -34.32 3.05 -13.22
N LEU A 435 -34.62 4.13 -12.49
CA LEU A 435 -34.01 5.46 -12.64
C LEU A 435 -33.42 5.93 -11.30
N ILE A 436 -32.37 6.75 -11.35
CA ILE A 436 -31.81 7.43 -10.17
C ILE A 436 -32.82 8.39 -9.53
N LYS A 437 -32.87 8.44 -8.20
CA LYS A 437 -33.62 9.42 -7.40
C LYS A 437 -32.89 9.74 -6.09
N PRO A 438 -33.17 10.87 -5.41
CA PRO A 438 -32.65 11.12 -4.07
C PRO A 438 -33.03 10.02 -3.09
N HIS A 439 -32.15 9.75 -2.12
CA HIS A 439 -32.44 8.85 -1.01
C HIS A 439 -33.31 9.53 0.05
N ASP A 440 -32.99 10.78 0.35
CA ASP A 440 -33.62 11.56 1.42
C ASP A 440 -33.89 12.97 0.89
N THR A 441 -35.12 13.23 0.43
CA THR A 441 -35.49 14.55 -0.10
C THR A 441 -35.39 15.65 0.95
N TRP A 442 -35.55 15.34 2.24
CA TRP A 442 -35.49 16.35 3.30
C TRP A 442 -34.05 16.83 3.52
N ALA A 443 -33.06 15.93 3.50
CA ALA A 443 -31.64 16.31 3.48
C ALA A 443 -31.22 16.90 2.13
N ASP A 444 -31.46 16.16 1.04
CA ASP A 444 -30.92 16.39 -0.30
C ASP A 444 -31.47 17.68 -0.94
N TYR A 445 -32.78 17.93 -0.82
CA TYR A 445 -33.48 19.07 -1.44
C TYR A 445 -33.87 20.17 -0.44
N ASP A 446 -34.60 19.86 0.64
CA ASP A 446 -35.19 20.88 1.50
C ASP A 446 -34.11 21.59 2.35
N ASN A 447 -33.23 20.80 2.97
CA ASN A 447 -32.00 21.26 3.62
C ASN A 447 -30.85 21.50 2.62
N LYS A 448 -31.10 21.26 1.32
CA LYS A 448 -30.27 21.64 0.17
C LYS A 448 -28.87 21.01 0.16
N PHE A 449 -28.70 19.81 0.75
CA PHE A 449 -27.38 19.19 0.90
C PHE A 449 -26.66 19.00 -0.45
N TYR A 450 -27.35 18.61 -1.53
CA TYR A 450 -26.73 18.53 -2.86
C TYR A 450 -26.09 19.86 -3.27
N LYS A 451 -26.82 20.98 -3.15
CA LYS A 451 -26.33 22.32 -3.48
C LYS A 451 -25.19 22.76 -2.54
N LYS A 452 -25.23 22.38 -1.26
CA LYS A 452 -24.18 22.72 -0.29
C LYS A 452 -22.87 22.00 -0.60
N VAL A 453 -22.92 20.69 -0.84
CA VAL A 453 -21.72 19.89 -1.14
C VAL A 453 -21.17 20.23 -2.54
N THR A 454 -22.00 20.38 -3.57
CA THR A 454 -21.50 20.81 -4.90
C THR A 454 -21.02 22.26 -4.94
N ALA A 455 -21.42 23.12 -3.99
CA ALA A 455 -20.80 24.45 -3.82
C ALA A 455 -19.34 24.39 -3.32
N LEU A 456 -18.87 23.25 -2.78
CA LEU A 456 -17.45 23.07 -2.40
C LEU A 456 -16.51 23.04 -3.61
N LYS A 457 -17.03 22.79 -4.83
CA LYS A 457 -16.28 22.83 -6.10
C LYS A 457 -15.50 24.14 -6.30
N LYS A 458 -15.94 25.24 -5.68
CA LYS A 458 -15.21 26.53 -5.65
C LYS A 458 -13.81 26.47 -5.03
N HIS A 459 -13.50 25.41 -4.26
CA HIS A 459 -12.19 25.15 -3.67
C HIS A 459 -11.31 24.21 -4.52
N GLY A 460 -11.72 23.87 -5.74
CA GLY A 460 -10.97 23.02 -6.67
C GLY A 460 -11.19 21.50 -6.49
N VAL A 461 -11.99 21.08 -5.50
CA VAL A 461 -12.42 19.68 -5.37
C VAL A 461 -13.45 19.31 -6.43
N LYS A 462 -13.44 18.04 -6.85
CA LYS A 462 -14.53 17.43 -7.64
C LYS A 462 -15.59 16.86 -6.72
N VAL A 463 -16.86 16.92 -7.12
CA VAL A 463 -17.99 16.42 -6.29
C VAL A 463 -18.90 15.53 -7.14
N LEU A 464 -18.88 14.22 -6.88
CA LEU A 464 -19.69 13.21 -7.56
C LEU A 464 -20.90 12.82 -6.70
N ILE A 465 -21.95 12.29 -7.33
CA ILE A 465 -23.03 11.59 -6.64
C ILE A 465 -22.79 10.08 -6.75
N ALA A 466 -22.86 9.33 -5.65
CA ALA A 466 -22.87 7.87 -5.70
C ALA A 466 -24.30 7.33 -5.80
N ILE A 467 -24.49 6.23 -6.54
CA ILE A 467 -25.73 5.46 -6.56
C ILE A 467 -25.49 4.02 -6.10
N GLY A 468 -26.24 3.59 -5.08
CA GLY A 468 -26.15 2.23 -4.54
C GLY A 468 -25.82 2.17 -3.04
N GLY A 469 -24.74 1.47 -2.72
CA GLY A 469 -24.37 1.05 -1.37
C GLY A 469 -25.19 -0.15 -0.88
N TRP A 470 -24.70 -0.77 0.19
CA TRP A 470 -25.11 -2.09 0.70
C TRP A 470 -26.61 -2.35 0.80
N ASN A 471 -27.36 -1.35 1.27
CA ASN A 471 -28.80 -1.47 1.49
C ASN A 471 -29.61 -1.23 0.20
N ASP A 472 -29.20 -0.29 -0.66
CA ASP A 472 -29.91 -0.04 -1.91
C ASP A 472 -29.63 -1.12 -2.95
N SER A 473 -28.42 -1.68 -2.93
CA SER A 473 -28.00 -2.82 -3.77
C SER A 473 -28.75 -4.13 -3.51
N ALA A 474 -29.60 -4.18 -2.48
CA ALA A 474 -30.36 -5.36 -2.10
C ALA A 474 -31.34 -5.82 -3.20
N GLY A 475 -31.36 -7.13 -3.46
CA GLY A 475 -32.26 -7.76 -4.44
C GLY A 475 -31.83 -7.54 -5.89
N ASN A 476 -32.77 -7.67 -6.82
CA ASN A 476 -32.46 -7.80 -8.25
C ASN A 476 -32.52 -6.49 -9.06
N LYS A 477 -32.81 -5.32 -8.47
CA LYS A 477 -33.12 -4.11 -9.26
C LYS A 477 -31.95 -3.58 -10.10
N TYR A 478 -30.72 -3.62 -9.58
CA TYR A 478 -29.52 -3.27 -10.36
C TYR A 478 -29.25 -4.29 -11.48
N SER A 479 -29.45 -5.58 -11.21
CA SER A 479 -29.41 -6.63 -12.24
C SER A 479 -30.47 -6.39 -13.33
N ARG A 480 -31.72 -6.05 -12.98
CA ARG A 480 -32.78 -5.70 -13.95
C ARG A 480 -32.41 -4.50 -14.82
N LEU A 481 -31.78 -3.47 -14.24
CA LEU A 481 -31.28 -2.31 -14.98
C LEU A 481 -30.18 -2.72 -15.94
N ALA A 482 -29.10 -3.31 -15.43
CA ALA A 482 -27.92 -3.66 -16.21
C ALA A 482 -28.24 -4.65 -17.34
N ASN A 483 -29.05 -5.68 -17.09
CA ASN A 483 -29.33 -6.73 -18.09
C ASN A 483 -30.34 -6.29 -19.18
N ASN A 484 -30.89 -5.08 -19.12
CA ASN A 484 -31.89 -4.61 -20.10
C ASN A 484 -31.42 -3.32 -20.80
N ALA A 485 -31.00 -3.42 -22.06
CA ALA A 485 -30.38 -2.32 -22.81
C ALA A 485 -31.23 -1.04 -22.89
N GLU A 486 -32.54 -1.16 -23.12
CA GLU A 486 -33.43 0.02 -23.16
C GLU A 486 -33.60 0.64 -21.76
N SER A 487 -33.53 -0.14 -20.68
CA SER A 487 -33.50 0.40 -19.31
C SER A 487 -32.17 1.08 -18.97
N ARG A 488 -31.03 0.53 -19.41
CA ARG A 488 -29.73 1.22 -19.32
C ARG A 488 -29.76 2.56 -20.05
N LYS A 489 -30.21 2.58 -21.31
CA LYS A 489 -30.36 3.80 -22.12
C LYS A 489 -31.24 4.86 -21.45
N ARG A 490 -32.42 4.49 -20.92
CA ARG A 490 -33.28 5.42 -20.15
C ARG A 490 -32.60 5.93 -18.88
N PHE A 491 -31.89 5.06 -18.14
CA PHE A 491 -31.13 5.46 -16.96
C PHE A 491 -30.01 6.44 -17.33
N THR A 492 -29.21 6.12 -18.35
CA THR A 492 -28.07 6.94 -18.82
C THR A 492 -28.51 8.35 -19.21
N ALA A 493 -29.59 8.49 -19.98
CA ALA A 493 -30.16 9.80 -20.29
C ALA A 493 -30.65 10.56 -19.04
N HIS A 494 -31.32 9.87 -18.12
CA HIS A 494 -31.85 10.47 -16.89
C HIS A 494 -30.75 10.86 -15.88
N VAL A 495 -29.67 10.08 -15.76
CA VAL A 495 -28.59 10.34 -14.80
C VAL A 495 -27.71 11.49 -15.24
N VAL A 496 -27.44 11.66 -16.55
CA VAL A 496 -26.81 12.87 -17.09
C VAL A 496 -27.63 14.10 -16.73
N ALA A 497 -28.95 14.08 -16.98
CA ALA A 497 -29.84 15.18 -16.62
C ALA A 497 -29.85 15.45 -15.09
N PHE A 498 -29.80 14.41 -14.25
CA PHE A 498 -29.74 14.51 -12.79
C PHE A 498 -28.43 15.17 -12.31
N ILE A 499 -27.29 14.70 -12.81
CA ILE A 499 -25.94 15.21 -12.48
C ILE A 499 -25.84 16.69 -12.82
N LEU A 500 -26.20 17.07 -14.05
CA LEU A 500 -26.15 18.45 -14.52
C LEU A 500 -27.11 19.36 -13.73
N LYS A 501 -28.35 18.92 -13.49
CA LYS A 501 -29.36 19.66 -12.69
C LYS A 501 -28.87 19.96 -11.27
N HIS A 502 -28.09 19.08 -10.67
CA HIS A 502 -27.62 19.20 -9.29
C HIS A 502 -26.14 19.65 -9.16
N ASN A 503 -25.49 20.00 -10.28
CA ASN A 503 -24.11 20.49 -10.38
C ASN A 503 -23.04 19.49 -9.85
N PHE A 504 -23.31 18.19 -9.95
CA PHE A 504 -22.29 17.17 -9.73
C PHE A 504 -21.29 17.13 -10.91
N ASP A 505 -20.05 16.71 -10.65
CA ASP A 505 -19.00 16.51 -11.65
C ASP A 505 -19.00 15.10 -12.26
N GLY A 506 -19.89 14.21 -11.82
CA GLY A 506 -19.88 12.81 -12.24
C GLY A 506 -20.71 11.87 -11.37
N LEU A 507 -20.60 10.58 -11.66
CA LEU A 507 -21.30 9.47 -10.99
C LEU A 507 -20.30 8.47 -10.42
N ASP A 508 -20.55 8.01 -9.20
CA ASP A 508 -19.93 6.78 -8.68
C ASP A 508 -20.97 5.65 -8.64
N LEU A 509 -20.57 4.45 -9.07
CA LEU A 509 -21.39 3.24 -9.10
C LEU A 509 -21.02 2.32 -7.94
N ASP A 510 -21.91 2.20 -6.96
CA ASP A 510 -21.71 1.36 -5.77
C ASP A 510 -22.75 0.21 -5.75
N TRP A 511 -22.74 -0.61 -6.81
CA TRP A 511 -23.56 -1.83 -6.83
C TRP A 511 -22.83 -2.95 -6.09
N GLU A 512 -23.44 -3.45 -5.00
CA GLU A 512 -22.90 -4.47 -4.10
C GLU A 512 -23.60 -5.84 -4.20
N TYR A 513 -23.19 -6.77 -5.07
CA TYR A 513 -22.22 -6.66 -6.18
C TYR A 513 -22.81 -7.35 -7.42
N PRO A 514 -22.39 -7.00 -8.66
CA PRO A 514 -22.75 -7.77 -9.85
C PRO A 514 -22.47 -9.25 -9.64
N LYS A 515 -23.41 -10.14 -9.98
CA LYS A 515 -23.40 -11.60 -9.72
C LYS A 515 -23.43 -11.99 -8.23
N CYS A 516 -22.69 -11.31 -7.36
CA CYS A 516 -22.57 -11.59 -5.93
C CYS A 516 -23.38 -10.60 -5.07
N TRP A 517 -24.71 -10.58 -5.25
CA TRP A 517 -25.62 -9.67 -4.53
C TRP A 517 -25.44 -9.84 -3.01
N GLN A 518 -24.94 -8.80 -2.33
CA GLN A 518 -24.53 -8.83 -0.92
C GLN A 518 -23.63 -10.05 -0.60
N VAL A 519 -22.47 -10.09 -1.27
CA VAL A 519 -21.42 -11.14 -1.30
C VAL A 519 -21.84 -12.55 -1.71
N ASP A 520 -23.13 -12.85 -1.89
CA ASP A 520 -23.59 -14.19 -2.27
C ASP A 520 -23.64 -14.38 -3.80
N CYS A 521 -22.54 -14.91 -4.33
CA CYS A 521 -22.37 -15.26 -5.74
C CYS A 521 -23.35 -16.33 -6.27
N LYS A 522 -24.25 -16.90 -5.45
CA LYS A 522 -25.34 -17.78 -5.92
C LYS A 522 -26.60 -17.01 -6.33
N LYS A 523 -26.80 -15.78 -5.84
CA LYS A 523 -28.06 -15.02 -6.06
C LYS A 523 -28.18 -14.40 -7.45
N GLY A 524 -27.11 -13.81 -7.98
CA GLY A 524 -27.15 -13.12 -9.27
C GLY A 524 -26.99 -14.04 -10.48
N PRO A 525 -27.52 -13.68 -11.66
CA PRO A 525 -27.22 -14.36 -12.92
C PRO A 525 -25.79 -14.04 -13.37
N ALA A 526 -25.14 -14.98 -14.07
CA ALA A 526 -23.77 -14.77 -14.59
C ALA A 526 -23.67 -13.63 -15.63
N SER A 527 -24.80 -13.28 -16.27
CA SER A 527 -24.89 -12.16 -17.20
C SER A 527 -24.64 -10.79 -16.55
N ASP A 528 -24.78 -10.66 -15.22
CA ASP A 528 -24.52 -9.41 -14.48
C ASP A 528 -23.13 -8.81 -14.79
N LYS A 529 -22.09 -9.64 -14.96
CA LYS A 529 -20.72 -9.19 -15.25
C LYS A 529 -20.61 -8.49 -16.62
N ALA A 530 -21.17 -9.09 -17.66
CA ALA A 530 -21.22 -8.47 -18.99
C ALA A 530 -22.20 -7.29 -19.04
N ALA A 531 -23.31 -7.38 -18.31
CA ALA A 531 -24.35 -6.35 -18.22
C ALA A 531 -23.86 -5.07 -17.51
N PHE A 532 -23.12 -5.21 -16.40
CA PHE A 532 -22.47 -4.11 -15.70
C PHE A 532 -21.43 -3.43 -16.59
N THR A 533 -20.64 -4.22 -17.32
CA THR A 533 -19.66 -3.74 -18.30
C THR A 533 -20.30 -2.92 -19.42
N ALA A 534 -21.43 -3.40 -19.98
CA ALA A 534 -22.19 -2.67 -20.98
C ALA A 534 -22.77 -1.34 -20.43
N TRP A 535 -23.23 -1.34 -19.17
CA TRP A 535 -23.75 -0.15 -18.51
C TRP A 535 -22.67 0.91 -18.24
N ILE A 536 -21.51 0.50 -17.74
CA ILE A 536 -20.35 1.39 -17.55
C ILE A 536 -19.92 2.03 -18.88
N ARG A 537 -19.83 1.23 -19.95
CA ARG A 537 -19.49 1.74 -21.29
C ARG A 537 -20.51 2.78 -21.77
N GLU A 538 -21.80 2.50 -21.66
CA GLU A 538 -22.87 3.40 -22.11
C GLU A 538 -22.95 4.68 -21.27
N LEU A 539 -22.62 4.62 -19.98
CA LEU A 539 -22.46 5.80 -19.12
C LEU A 539 -21.24 6.62 -19.56
N HIS A 540 -20.08 6.00 -19.74
CA HIS A 540 -18.86 6.66 -20.20
C HIS A 540 -19.07 7.39 -21.54
N GLU A 541 -19.65 6.72 -22.53
CA GLU A 541 -19.97 7.29 -23.84
C GLU A 541 -20.89 8.50 -23.75
N ALA A 542 -21.88 8.49 -22.85
CA ALA A 542 -22.77 9.63 -22.61
C ALA A 542 -22.16 10.75 -21.74
N PHE A 543 -21.09 10.47 -21.00
CA PHE A 543 -20.44 11.43 -20.09
C PHE A 543 -19.36 12.26 -20.80
N GLN A 544 -18.69 11.71 -21.82
CA GLN A 544 -17.65 12.40 -22.59
C GLN A 544 -18.06 13.80 -23.10
N PRO A 545 -19.26 14.01 -23.73
CA PRO A 545 -19.66 15.34 -24.23
C PRO A 545 -19.88 16.40 -23.15
N HIS A 546 -19.96 15.99 -21.88
CA HIS A 546 -20.20 16.85 -20.73
C HIS A 546 -18.99 16.99 -19.80
N GLY A 547 -17.87 16.29 -20.08
CA GLY A 547 -16.69 16.26 -19.21
C GLY A 547 -16.97 15.66 -17.82
N LEU A 548 -17.96 14.76 -17.72
CA LEU A 548 -18.37 14.14 -16.47
C LEU A 548 -17.50 12.93 -16.12
N LEU A 549 -17.17 12.79 -14.84
CA LEU A 549 -16.38 11.69 -14.29
C LEU A 549 -17.26 10.45 -14.04
N LEU A 550 -16.69 9.27 -14.22
CA LEU A 550 -17.33 7.99 -13.90
C LEU A 550 -16.39 7.10 -13.07
N SER A 551 -16.81 6.73 -11.87
CA SER A 551 -16.08 5.81 -10.99
C SER A 551 -16.97 4.69 -10.47
N ALA A 552 -16.37 3.73 -9.77
CA ALA A 552 -17.10 2.68 -9.06
C ALA A 552 -16.41 2.30 -7.75
N ALA A 553 -17.19 2.12 -6.69
CA ALA A 553 -16.80 1.33 -5.53
C ALA A 553 -16.82 -0.16 -5.88
N VAL A 554 -15.78 -0.90 -5.48
CA VAL A 554 -15.64 -2.32 -5.85
C VAL A 554 -15.14 -3.20 -4.70
N SER A 555 -15.58 -4.46 -4.71
CA SER A 555 -15.27 -5.43 -3.65
C SER A 555 -13.76 -5.75 -3.55
N PRO A 556 -13.24 -5.99 -2.32
CA PRO A 556 -11.88 -6.49 -2.13
C PRO A 556 -11.73 -7.99 -2.39
N SER A 557 -12.84 -8.73 -2.46
CA SER A 557 -12.85 -10.20 -2.47
C SER A 557 -12.63 -10.76 -3.87
N TYR A 558 -11.57 -11.53 -4.06
CA TYR A 558 -11.24 -12.16 -5.36
C TYR A 558 -12.41 -12.93 -5.98
N LYS A 559 -13.21 -13.63 -5.15
CA LYS A 559 -14.41 -14.38 -5.57
C LYS A 559 -15.48 -13.48 -6.20
N VAL A 560 -15.58 -12.23 -5.75
CA VAL A 560 -16.48 -11.21 -6.32
C VAL A 560 -15.88 -10.57 -7.56
N ILE A 561 -14.55 -10.36 -7.57
CA ILE A 561 -13.83 -9.83 -8.73
C ILE A 561 -14.00 -10.77 -9.95
N ASP A 562 -13.71 -12.05 -9.78
CA ASP A 562 -13.84 -13.09 -10.80
C ASP A 562 -15.27 -13.20 -11.34
N ALA A 563 -16.25 -13.22 -10.44
CA ALA A 563 -17.64 -13.48 -10.79
C ALA A 563 -18.40 -12.24 -11.30
N GLY A 564 -18.02 -11.03 -10.85
CA GLY A 564 -18.78 -9.79 -11.04
C GLY A 564 -18.17 -8.76 -11.99
N TYR A 565 -16.84 -8.70 -12.14
CA TYR A 565 -16.18 -7.59 -12.85
C TYR A 565 -15.36 -8.03 -14.07
N ASP A 566 -15.54 -7.34 -15.20
CA ASP A 566 -14.57 -7.31 -16.30
C ASP A 566 -13.53 -6.23 -15.98
N VAL A 567 -12.46 -6.61 -15.30
CA VAL A 567 -11.47 -5.65 -14.79
C VAL A 567 -10.79 -4.84 -15.90
N PRO A 568 -10.39 -5.41 -17.06
CA PRO A 568 -9.90 -4.63 -18.20
C PRO A 568 -10.91 -3.62 -18.76
N ALA A 569 -12.21 -3.95 -18.79
CA ALA A 569 -13.23 -3.01 -19.26
C ALA A 569 -13.56 -1.92 -18.22
N LEU A 570 -13.63 -2.25 -16.92
CA LEU A 570 -13.70 -1.26 -15.84
C LEU A 570 -12.52 -0.29 -15.93
N ASN A 571 -11.30 -0.81 -16.12
CA ASN A 571 -10.08 -0.02 -16.28
C ASN A 571 -10.11 0.90 -17.52
N ARG A 572 -10.76 0.48 -18.60
CA ARG A 572 -10.92 1.31 -19.80
C ARG A 572 -11.84 2.51 -19.55
N TYR A 573 -13.03 2.25 -18.99
CA TYR A 573 -14.13 3.22 -19.01
C TYR A 573 -14.32 4.05 -17.72
N LEU A 574 -13.72 3.64 -16.59
CA LEU A 574 -13.76 4.42 -15.33
C LEU A 574 -12.55 5.35 -15.22
N ASP A 575 -12.72 6.52 -14.60
CA ASP A 575 -11.63 7.45 -14.23
C ASP A 575 -10.79 6.92 -13.07
N TRP A 576 -11.44 6.21 -12.14
CA TRP A 576 -10.79 5.39 -11.12
C TRP A 576 -11.69 4.25 -10.62
N ILE A 577 -11.05 3.27 -10.00
CA ILE A 577 -11.64 2.09 -9.38
C ILE A 577 -11.37 2.21 -7.87
N ALA A 578 -12.40 2.45 -7.06
CA ALA A 578 -12.29 2.62 -5.62
C ALA A 578 -12.42 1.25 -4.91
N VAL A 579 -11.29 0.61 -4.65
CA VAL A 579 -11.26 -0.73 -4.05
C VAL A 579 -11.53 -0.63 -2.55
N MET A 580 -12.62 -1.22 -2.08
CA MET A 580 -13.03 -1.22 -0.68
C MET A 580 -12.17 -2.18 0.15
N ALA A 581 -10.90 -1.83 0.40
CA ALA A 581 -9.92 -2.65 1.12
C ALA A 581 -10.15 -2.66 2.65
N TYR A 582 -11.39 -2.96 3.06
CA TYR A 582 -11.90 -3.06 4.42
C TYR A 582 -13.07 -4.06 4.48
N ASP A 583 -13.67 -4.26 5.66
CA ASP A 583 -14.69 -5.28 5.95
C ASP A 583 -14.30 -6.71 5.55
N TYR A 584 -13.01 -7.05 5.63
CA TYR A 584 -12.54 -8.44 5.48
C TYR A 584 -13.04 -9.35 6.61
N HIS A 585 -13.16 -8.80 7.82
CA HIS A 585 -13.68 -9.48 9.00
C HIS A 585 -14.72 -8.62 9.70
N GLY A 586 -15.77 -9.26 10.20
CA GLY A 586 -16.86 -8.61 10.91
C GLY A 586 -17.70 -9.63 11.67
N HIS A 587 -18.75 -9.13 12.32
CA HIS A 587 -19.60 -9.92 13.22
C HIS A 587 -20.27 -11.16 12.58
N TRP A 588 -20.30 -11.25 11.25
CA TRP A 588 -20.76 -12.41 10.48
C TRP A 588 -19.85 -13.65 10.64
N ASP A 589 -18.56 -13.46 10.93
CA ASP A 589 -17.58 -14.54 11.13
C ASP A 589 -17.80 -15.32 12.45
N LYS A 590 -18.60 -14.77 13.38
CA LYS A 590 -18.86 -15.32 14.74
C LYS A 590 -17.61 -15.42 15.63
N LYS A 591 -16.58 -14.65 15.31
CA LYS A 591 -15.28 -14.56 15.99
C LYS A 591 -14.66 -13.19 15.71
N THR A 592 -13.70 -12.73 16.51
CA THR A 592 -12.94 -11.49 16.24
C THR A 592 -12.03 -11.62 15.01
N GLY A 593 -11.85 -10.50 14.32
CA GLY A 593 -10.91 -10.31 13.22
C GLY A 593 -10.76 -8.82 12.92
N HIS A 594 -9.66 -8.41 12.30
CA HIS A 594 -9.39 -7.00 12.03
C HIS A 594 -10.14 -6.52 10.77
N VAL A 595 -10.73 -5.31 10.81
CA VAL A 595 -11.57 -4.79 9.71
C VAL A 595 -10.84 -4.68 8.38
N ALA A 596 -9.58 -4.22 8.41
CA ALA A 596 -8.75 -3.99 7.23
C ALA A 596 -7.31 -4.46 7.46
N PRO A 597 -7.02 -5.78 7.41
CA PRO A 597 -5.65 -6.27 7.46
C PRO A 597 -4.84 -5.68 6.30
N MET A 598 -3.60 -5.26 6.57
CA MET A 598 -2.70 -4.70 5.56
C MET A 598 -1.97 -5.82 4.80
N PHE A 599 -1.45 -6.80 5.53
CA PHE A 599 -0.80 -8.01 5.01
C PHE A 599 -1.43 -9.27 5.61
N HIS A 600 -0.97 -10.45 5.17
CA HIS A 600 -1.33 -11.71 5.81
C HIS A 600 -0.89 -11.72 7.27
N TYR A 601 -1.83 -11.94 8.19
CA TYR A 601 -1.58 -12.16 9.60
C TYR A 601 -1.58 -13.66 9.91
N PRO A 602 -0.61 -14.22 10.68
CA PRO A 602 -0.44 -15.67 10.84
C PRO A 602 -1.65 -16.41 11.44
N GLU A 603 -2.50 -15.74 12.21
CA GLU A 603 -3.73 -16.34 12.74
C GLU A 603 -4.91 -16.28 11.75
N SER A 604 -4.77 -15.66 10.57
CA SER A 604 -5.87 -15.55 9.60
C SER A 604 -6.20 -16.91 8.98
N GLN A 605 -7.47 -17.28 9.06
CA GLN A 605 -8.01 -18.48 8.38
C GLN A 605 -8.21 -18.29 6.87
N VAL A 606 -8.05 -17.08 6.35
CA VAL A 606 -8.12 -16.76 4.92
C VAL A 606 -6.92 -15.89 4.58
N PRO A 607 -5.82 -16.47 4.05
CA PRO A 607 -4.59 -15.73 3.80
C PRO A 607 -4.77 -14.53 2.86
N GLU A 608 -5.73 -14.63 1.93
CA GLU A 608 -6.07 -13.63 0.91
C GLU A 608 -6.79 -12.39 1.47
N PHE A 609 -7.30 -12.44 2.71
CA PHE A 609 -8.09 -11.36 3.31
C PHE A 609 -7.20 -10.25 3.88
N ASN A 610 -6.49 -9.55 3.00
CA ASN A 610 -5.68 -8.38 3.32
C ASN A 610 -5.53 -7.43 2.12
N ALA A 611 -5.34 -6.14 2.40
CA ALA A 611 -5.24 -5.09 1.40
C ALA A 611 -4.13 -5.31 0.37
N ASN A 612 -2.96 -5.80 0.79
CA ASN A 612 -1.87 -6.08 -0.13
C ASN A 612 -2.25 -7.16 -1.16
N TYR A 613 -2.81 -8.29 -0.72
CA TYR A 613 -3.30 -9.34 -1.63
C TYR A 613 -4.36 -8.78 -2.58
N THR A 614 -5.38 -8.09 -2.07
CA THR A 614 -6.47 -7.51 -2.87
C THR A 614 -5.95 -6.54 -3.94
N ILE A 615 -5.02 -5.63 -3.60
CA ILE A 615 -4.45 -4.69 -4.58
C ILE A 615 -3.62 -5.41 -5.63
N HIS A 616 -2.79 -6.38 -5.24
CA HIS A 616 -2.07 -7.23 -6.19
C HIS A 616 -3.01 -8.05 -7.10
N TYR A 617 -4.15 -8.50 -6.58
CA TYR A 617 -5.16 -9.23 -7.35
C TYR A 617 -5.83 -8.34 -8.41
N TRP A 618 -6.23 -7.13 -8.05
CA TRP A 618 -6.78 -6.14 -8.99
C TRP A 618 -5.77 -5.76 -10.09
N LEU A 619 -4.49 -5.60 -9.75
CA LEU A 619 -3.41 -5.39 -10.73
C LEU A 619 -3.24 -6.59 -11.66
N ALA A 620 -3.20 -7.82 -11.12
CA ALA A 620 -3.07 -9.05 -11.91
C ALA A 620 -4.27 -9.29 -12.85
N ALA A 621 -5.47 -8.87 -12.45
CA ALA A 621 -6.67 -8.91 -13.27
C ALA A 621 -6.71 -7.83 -14.37
N GLY A 622 -5.71 -6.94 -14.45
CA GLY A 622 -5.55 -5.97 -15.54
C GLY A 622 -6.02 -4.55 -15.25
N ALA A 623 -6.18 -4.16 -13.98
CA ALA A 623 -6.41 -2.76 -13.63
C ALA A 623 -5.10 -1.94 -13.72
N ASP A 624 -5.20 -0.71 -14.24
CA ASP A 624 -4.08 0.22 -14.19
C ASP A 624 -3.87 0.68 -12.75
N ARG A 625 -2.64 0.52 -12.29
CA ARG A 625 -2.09 1.04 -11.05
C ARG A 625 -2.55 2.48 -10.74
N ARG A 626 -2.51 3.40 -11.72
CA ARG A 626 -2.92 4.81 -11.58
C ARG A 626 -4.44 5.02 -11.52
N LYS A 627 -5.24 4.02 -11.89
CA LYS A 627 -6.70 4.03 -11.74
C LYS A 627 -7.17 3.32 -10.46
N LEU A 628 -6.39 2.42 -9.87
CA LEU A 628 -6.70 1.87 -8.55
C LEU A 628 -6.56 2.92 -7.46
N VAL A 629 -7.62 3.08 -6.67
CA VAL A 629 -7.66 3.93 -5.47
C VAL A 629 -7.99 3.02 -4.28
N MET A 630 -7.09 2.96 -3.30
CA MET A 630 -7.20 2.02 -2.18
C MET A 630 -8.04 2.61 -1.03
N GLY A 631 -9.12 1.93 -0.68
CA GLY A 631 -10.00 2.26 0.43
C GLY A 631 -9.37 2.05 1.81
N MET A 632 -9.69 2.94 2.74
CA MET A 632 -9.30 2.91 4.14
C MET A 632 -10.53 3.21 5.03
N PRO A 633 -10.83 2.38 6.04
CA PRO A 633 -11.96 2.59 6.93
C PRO A 633 -11.61 3.61 8.02
N LEU A 634 -12.47 4.61 8.23
CA LEU A 634 -12.37 5.53 9.37
C LEU A 634 -13.26 5.03 10.54
N TYR A 635 -13.36 3.70 10.67
CA TYR A 635 -14.22 2.99 11.61
C TYR A 635 -13.59 1.61 11.95
N GLY A 636 -14.18 0.93 12.94
CA GLY A 636 -13.81 -0.43 13.32
C GLY A 636 -15.01 -1.38 13.38
N GLN A 637 -14.77 -2.65 13.05
CA GLN A 637 -15.73 -3.73 13.26
C GLN A 637 -15.68 -4.18 14.71
N ALA A 638 -16.84 -4.16 15.38
CA ALA A 638 -16.97 -4.31 16.82
C ALA A 638 -17.68 -5.62 17.20
N PHE A 639 -17.24 -6.21 18.31
CA PHE A 639 -17.54 -7.58 18.71
C PHE A 639 -17.83 -7.66 20.22
N SER A 640 -18.80 -8.51 20.57
CA SER A 640 -19.05 -8.97 21.95
C SER A 640 -18.47 -10.37 22.11
N LEU A 641 -17.35 -10.49 22.82
CA LEU A 641 -16.64 -11.73 23.12
C LEU A 641 -17.53 -12.69 23.92
N SER A 642 -17.51 -13.98 23.56
CA SER A 642 -18.23 -15.03 24.30
C SER A 642 -17.60 -15.35 25.67
N LYS A 643 -16.32 -15.01 25.87
CA LYS A 643 -15.63 -15.02 27.17
C LYS A 643 -14.74 -13.78 27.26
N ALA A 644 -14.92 -12.96 28.30
CA ALA A 644 -14.18 -11.70 28.49
C ALA A 644 -12.65 -11.89 28.71
N SER A 645 -12.20 -13.11 28.99
CA SER A 645 -10.78 -13.47 29.08
C SER A 645 -10.14 -13.85 27.74
N ASN A 646 -10.92 -14.13 26.69
CA ASN A 646 -10.39 -14.46 25.37
C ASN A 646 -10.49 -13.24 24.45
N THR A 647 -9.42 -12.45 24.40
CA THR A 647 -9.38 -11.12 23.77
C THR A 647 -8.51 -11.05 22.52
N GLY A 648 -7.95 -12.17 22.06
CA GLY A 648 -7.06 -12.25 20.89
C GLY A 648 -7.80 -12.25 19.55
N TYR A 649 -7.06 -12.52 18.47
CA TYR A 649 -7.63 -12.78 17.15
C TYR A 649 -8.45 -14.10 17.15
N ASN A 650 -9.40 -14.26 16.23
CA ASN A 650 -10.32 -15.42 16.16
C ASN A 650 -11.11 -15.75 17.45
N SER A 651 -11.16 -14.87 18.44
CA SER A 651 -11.87 -15.11 19.71
C SER A 651 -13.38 -15.25 19.43
N PRO A 652 -14.04 -16.36 19.80
CA PRO A 652 -15.47 -16.56 19.52
C PRO A 652 -16.31 -15.42 20.08
N ALA A 653 -17.15 -14.83 19.23
CA ALA A 653 -17.82 -13.57 19.51
C ALA A 653 -19.12 -13.41 18.69
N ARG A 654 -19.98 -12.50 19.15
CA ARG A 654 -21.14 -12.00 18.39
C ARG A 654 -20.95 -10.52 18.06
N LYS A 655 -21.95 -9.92 17.38
CA LYS A 655 -22.04 -8.48 17.13
C LYS A 655 -21.75 -7.64 18.40
N GLY A 656 -20.89 -6.63 18.27
CA GLY A 656 -20.57 -5.67 19.32
C GLY A 656 -21.75 -4.80 19.71
N GLN A 657 -21.67 -4.15 20.87
CA GLN A 657 -22.62 -3.12 21.26
C GLN A 657 -22.56 -1.94 20.27
N ALA A 658 -23.67 -1.22 20.14
CA ALA A 658 -23.75 -0.06 19.27
C ALA A 658 -22.94 1.13 19.81
N GLY A 659 -22.41 1.95 18.90
CA GLY A 659 -21.86 3.26 19.25
C GLY A 659 -22.92 4.23 19.77
N GLU A 660 -22.54 5.15 20.65
CA GLU A 660 -23.42 6.16 21.25
C GLU A 660 -23.99 7.12 20.19
N PHE A 661 -23.24 7.33 19.10
CA PHE A 661 -23.52 8.28 18.04
C PHE A 661 -23.88 7.60 16.72
N THR A 662 -23.10 6.57 16.32
CA THR A 662 -23.40 5.78 15.11
C THR A 662 -24.63 4.90 15.28
N ARG A 663 -24.90 4.43 16.51
CA ARG A 663 -26.03 3.56 16.89
C ARG A 663 -26.11 2.24 16.11
N ALA A 664 -25.05 1.88 15.40
CA ALA A 664 -24.95 0.66 14.61
C ALA A 664 -24.28 -0.46 15.42
N ALA A 665 -25.05 -1.48 15.80
CA ALA A 665 -24.49 -2.61 16.53
C ALA A 665 -23.48 -3.40 15.67
N GLY A 666 -22.26 -3.56 16.19
CA GLY A 666 -21.12 -4.18 15.50
C GLY A 666 -20.23 -3.22 14.71
N PHE A 667 -20.46 -1.90 14.80
CA PHE A 667 -19.73 -0.88 14.06
C PHE A 667 -19.47 0.32 14.99
N LEU A 668 -18.26 0.87 14.95
CA LEU A 668 -17.88 2.05 15.74
C LEU A 668 -17.06 3.00 14.87
N ALA A 669 -17.40 4.29 14.87
CA ALA A 669 -16.60 5.32 14.20
C ALA A 669 -15.23 5.49 14.89
N TYR A 670 -14.20 6.02 14.20
CA TYR A 670 -12.91 6.28 14.85
C TYR A 670 -13.05 7.20 16.07
N TYR A 671 -13.89 8.24 16.01
CA TYR A 671 -14.17 9.11 17.16
C TYR A 671 -14.89 8.41 18.33
N GLU A 672 -15.57 7.28 18.09
CA GLU A 672 -16.14 6.42 19.13
C GLU A 672 -15.10 5.47 19.74
N ILE A 673 -14.07 5.09 18.96
CA ILE A 673 -12.99 4.18 19.35
C ILE A 673 -11.90 4.92 20.13
N CYS A 674 -11.40 6.05 19.63
CA CYS A 674 -10.38 6.83 20.35
C CYS A 674 -10.91 7.41 21.67
N ASP A 675 -12.22 7.70 21.78
CA ASP A 675 -12.89 8.03 23.04
C ASP A 675 -12.95 6.83 24.00
N ARG A 676 -13.21 5.62 23.49
CA ARG A 676 -13.18 4.38 24.29
C ARG A 676 -11.81 4.10 24.87
N ILE A 677 -10.76 4.35 24.10
CA ILE A 677 -9.36 4.21 24.52
C ILE A 677 -9.02 5.29 25.55
N THR A 678 -9.10 6.57 25.15
CA THR A 678 -8.62 7.72 25.92
C THR A 678 -9.42 7.96 27.20
N ASN A 679 -10.76 7.92 27.11
CA ASN A 679 -11.66 8.36 28.19
C ASN A 679 -12.33 7.20 28.94
N LYS A 680 -12.43 6.01 28.33
CA LYS A 680 -13.13 4.85 28.91
C LYS A 680 -12.21 3.68 29.24
N GLY A 681 -10.90 3.78 29.03
CA GLY A 681 -9.91 2.80 29.47
C GLY A 681 -10.02 1.44 28.77
N TYR A 682 -10.21 1.44 27.45
CA TYR A 682 -9.97 0.25 26.63
C TYR A 682 -8.47 -0.03 26.53
N LYS A 683 -8.08 -1.30 26.60
CA LYS A 683 -6.71 -1.74 26.35
C LYS A 683 -6.50 -1.89 24.84
N VAL A 684 -5.50 -1.22 24.30
CA VAL A 684 -5.08 -1.37 22.90
C VAL A 684 -4.02 -2.47 22.81
N VAL A 685 -4.14 -3.35 21.83
CA VAL A 685 -3.10 -4.27 21.38
C VAL A 685 -2.70 -3.86 19.96
N ARG A 686 -1.39 -3.86 19.71
CA ARG A 686 -0.79 -3.51 18.43
C ARG A 686 0.02 -4.70 17.94
N ASP A 687 -0.11 -5.02 16.65
CA ASP A 687 0.71 -6.02 15.97
C ASP A 687 2.13 -5.46 15.77
N PRO A 688 3.18 -6.05 16.38
CA PRO A 688 4.56 -5.59 16.22
C PRO A 688 5.09 -5.70 14.79
N GLN A 689 4.49 -6.56 13.96
CA GLN A 689 4.86 -6.78 12.57
C GLN A 689 4.12 -5.85 11.59
N GLY A 690 3.05 -5.18 12.04
CA GLY A 690 2.29 -4.24 11.21
C GLY A 690 1.49 -4.88 10.06
N ALA A 691 1.20 -6.18 10.13
CA ALA A 691 0.32 -6.87 9.18
C ALA A 691 -1.16 -6.52 9.42
N ILE A 692 -1.57 -6.22 10.66
CA ILE A 692 -2.88 -5.65 11.01
C ILE A 692 -2.76 -4.30 11.72
N GLY A 693 -3.82 -3.50 11.65
CA GLY A 693 -4.01 -2.36 12.54
C GLY A 693 -4.30 -2.80 13.98
N PRO A 694 -4.35 -1.86 14.93
CA PRO A 694 -4.65 -2.17 16.32
C PRO A 694 -6.03 -2.82 16.52
N TYR A 695 -6.17 -3.48 17.66
CA TYR A 695 -7.48 -3.76 18.23
C TYR A 695 -7.55 -3.28 19.69
N ALA A 696 -8.72 -2.82 20.10
CA ALA A 696 -8.97 -2.31 21.44
C ALA A 696 -10.08 -3.10 22.14
N TYR A 697 -9.92 -3.41 23.43
CA TYR A 697 -10.91 -4.18 24.18
C TYR A 697 -11.12 -3.70 25.62
N LYS A 698 -12.32 -3.93 26.16
CA LYS A 698 -12.65 -3.77 27.58
C LYS A 698 -13.77 -4.73 27.99
N GLY A 699 -13.54 -5.53 29.03
CA GLY A 699 -14.50 -6.56 29.46
C GLY A 699 -14.75 -7.54 28.31
N ASN A 700 -16.00 -7.66 27.87
CA ASN A 700 -16.35 -8.48 26.70
C ASN A 700 -16.48 -7.69 25.39
N GLN A 701 -16.17 -6.39 25.33
CA GLN A 701 -16.22 -5.61 24.09
C GLN A 701 -14.83 -5.53 23.45
N TRP A 702 -14.77 -5.70 22.13
CA TRP A 702 -13.56 -5.74 21.31
C TRP A 702 -13.82 -5.02 19.98
N VAL A 703 -12.86 -4.28 19.43
CA VAL A 703 -12.96 -3.61 18.12
C VAL A 703 -11.61 -3.60 17.41
N GLY A 704 -11.58 -3.98 16.13
CA GLY A 704 -10.39 -3.90 15.26
C GLY A 704 -10.55 -2.75 14.26
N TYR A 705 -9.53 -1.90 14.12
CA TYR A 705 -9.62 -0.60 13.45
C TYR A 705 -8.25 -0.10 12.98
N ASP A 706 -8.22 0.72 11.93
CA ASP A 706 -7.00 1.45 11.57
C ASP A 706 -6.84 2.69 12.46
N ASP A 707 -5.63 2.91 12.97
CA ASP A 707 -5.23 4.14 13.66
C ASP A 707 -4.37 5.05 12.77
N ILE A 708 -3.92 6.19 13.31
CA ILE A 708 -2.99 7.12 12.65
C ILE A 708 -1.77 6.38 12.08
N SER A 709 -1.22 5.41 12.82
CA SER A 709 -0.04 4.63 12.40
C SER A 709 -0.34 3.74 11.19
N MET A 710 -1.45 3.00 11.21
CA MET A 710 -1.84 2.11 10.11
C MET A 710 -2.31 2.89 8.87
N ILE A 711 -3.06 3.98 9.06
CA ILE A 711 -3.45 4.90 7.97
C ILE A 711 -2.22 5.53 7.32
N ARG A 712 -1.21 5.93 8.11
CA ARG A 712 0.09 6.39 7.58
C ARG A 712 0.78 5.30 6.76
N TYR A 713 0.82 4.06 7.25
CA TYR A 713 1.48 2.95 6.55
C TYR A 713 0.77 2.61 5.23
N LYS A 714 -0.57 2.53 5.23
CA LYS A 714 -1.39 2.36 4.03
C LYS A 714 -1.20 3.48 3.01
N SER A 715 -1.07 4.71 3.48
CA SER A 715 -0.79 5.87 2.62
C SER A 715 0.61 5.83 2.00
N GLU A 716 1.64 5.35 2.72
CA GLU A 716 2.97 5.16 2.14
C GLU A 716 3.02 3.95 1.19
N TYR A 717 2.26 2.89 1.48
CA TYR A 717 2.07 1.76 0.55
C TYR A 717 1.42 2.23 -0.77
N ILE A 718 0.38 3.07 -0.73
CA ILE A 718 -0.23 3.70 -1.91
C ILE A 718 0.82 4.41 -2.79
N LYS A 719 1.79 5.11 -2.18
CA LYS A 719 2.90 5.76 -2.91
C LYS A 719 3.91 4.78 -3.46
N GLN A 720 4.38 3.82 -2.65
CA GLN A 720 5.38 2.82 -3.03
C GLN A 720 4.87 1.92 -4.17
N MET A 721 3.59 1.55 -4.11
CA MET A 721 2.89 0.82 -5.17
C MET A 721 2.46 1.71 -6.34
N GLY A 722 2.70 3.03 -6.28
CA GLY A 722 2.41 4.00 -7.33
C GLY A 722 0.92 4.14 -7.69
N LEU A 723 0.02 3.81 -6.75
CA LEU A 723 -1.42 3.74 -6.97
C LEU A 723 -2.04 5.12 -7.29
N GLY A 724 -3.22 5.12 -7.89
CA GLY A 724 -3.97 6.33 -8.22
C GLY A 724 -4.37 7.20 -7.02
N GLY A 725 -4.40 6.64 -5.81
CA GLY A 725 -4.66 7.39 -4.58
C GLY A 725 -5.23 6.55 -3.44
N GLY A 726 -5.73 7.26 -2.43
CA GLY A 726 -6.50 6.69 -1.32
C GLY A 726 -7.98 7.10 -1.37
N MET A 727 -8.84 6.23 -0.85
CA MET A 727 -10.27 6.49 -0.63
C MET A 727 -10.58 6.28 0.86
N ILE A 728 -11.53 7.03 1.41
CA ILE A 728 -11.99 6.85 2.79
C ILE A 728 -13.50 6.62 2.87
N TRP A 729 -13.88 5.64 3.70
CA TRP A 729 -15.23 5.46 4.20
C TRP A 729 -15.23 5.73 5.71
N ALA A 730 -15.74 6.86 6.20
CA ALA A 730 -16.31 8.02 5.53
C ALA A 730 -15.96 9.28 6.33
N LEU A 731 -16.12 10.47 5.74
CA LEU A 731 -15.74 11.76 6.36
C LEU A 731 -16.31 11.95 7.77
N ASP A 732 -17.56 11.52 7.94
CA ASP A 732 -18.32 11.66 9.18
C ASP A 732 -17.95 10.64 10.27
N LEU A 733 -16.92 9.82 10.07
CA LEU A 733 -16.47 8.78 11.00
C LEU A 733 -15.08 9.05 11.61
N ASP A 734 -14.28 9.95 11.01
CA ASP A 734 -13.03 10.46 11.59
C ASP A 734 -13.30 11.33 12.83
N ASP A 735 -12.27 11.69 13.60
CA ASP A 735 -12.43 12.65 14.71
C ASP A 735 -12.46 14.11 14.20
N PHE A 736 -13.49 14.45 13.43
CA PHE A 736 -13.71 15.77 12.83
C PHE A 736 -13.87 16.91 13.87
N ASN A 737 -14.17 16.57 15.12
CA ASN A 737 -14.34 17.52 16.23
C ASN A 737 -13.16 17.57 17.22
N ASN A 738 -12.06 16.84 16.96
CA ASN A 738 -10.91 16.71 17.87
C ASN A 738 -11.30 16.28 19.32
N ARG A 739 -12.30 15.41 19.44
CA ARG A 739 -12.78 14.85 20.71
C ARG A 739 -11.67 14.12 21.48
N CYS A 740 -10.76 13.48 20.75
CA CYS A 740 -9.66 12.67 21.27
C CYS A 740 -8.36 13.47 21.50
N ARG A 741 -8.41 14.80 21.36
CA ARG A 741 -7.32 15.74 21.70
C ARG A 741 -6.02 15.51 20.92
N CYS A 742 -6.16 15.12 19.67
CA CYS A 742 -5.11 15.10 18.67
C CYS A 742 -5.24 16.36 17.78
N GLU A 743 -5.95 16.25 16.66
CA GLU A 743 -6.36 17.32 15.76
C GLU A 743 -7.73 17.00 15.16
N PRO A 744 -8.44 17.95 14.51
CA PRO A 744 -9.63 17.62 13.73
C PRO A 744 -9.26 16.79 12.50
N TYR A 745 -9.96 15.68 12.22
CA TYR A 745 -9.66 14.76 11.10
C TYR A 745 -8.25 14.12 11.15
N PRO A 746 -7.83 13.48 12.26
CA PRO A 746 -6.47 12.97 12.41
C PRO A 746 -6.10 11.89 11.38
N LEU A 747 -7.05 11.02 10.99
CA LEU A 747 -6.79 9.98 10.00
C LEU A 747 -6.68 10.59 8.60
N LEU A 748 -7.65 11.41 8.18
CA LEU A 748 -7.64 12.03 6.86
C LEU A 748 -6.50 13.04 6.69
N ARG A 749 -6.12 13.81 7.72
CA ARG A 749 -4.92 14.68 7.67
C ARG A 749 -3.64 13.86 7.51
N THR A 750 -3.57 12.68 8.13
CA THR A 750 -2.43 11.76 7.95
C THR A 750 -2.32 11.24 6.52
N ILE A 751 -3.44 10.89 5.88
CA ILE A 751 -3.49 10.57 4.43
C ILE A 751 -2.97 11.76 3.60
N ASN A 752 -3.42 12.98 3.90
CA ASN A 752 -3.03 14.18 3.15
C ASN A 752 -1.57 14.58 3.35
N ARG A 753 -0.99 14.43 4.55
CA ARG A 753 0.45 14.61 4.79
C ARG A 753 1.29 13.68 3.90
N VAL A 754 0.85 12.43 3.78
CA VAL A 754 1.57 11.40 3.04
C VAL A 754 1.38 11.56 1.53
N LEU A 755 0.13 11.65 1.04
CA LEU A 755 -0.24 11.60 -0.38
C LEU A 755 -0.25 12.96 -1.08
N ARG A 756 -0.54 14.06 -0.37
CA ARG A 756 -0.80 15.39 -0.96
C ARG A 756 0.09 16.50 -0.40
N GLY A 757 1.14 16.15 0.34
CA GLY A 757 2.13 17.10 0.86
C GLY A 757 1.57 18.12 1.85
N TYR A 758 0.56 17.74 2.65
CA TYR A 758 -0.11 18.64 3.58
C TYR A 758 0.88 19.30 4.55
N SER A 759 0.91 20.63 4.55
CA SER A 759 1.98 21.43 5.15
C SER A 759 1.94 21.50 6.68
N ILE A 760 0.82 21.13 7.31
CA ILE A 760 0.68 21.10 8.77
C ILE A 760 1.37 19.83 9.30
N PRO A 761 2.40 19.94 10.17
CA PRO A 761 3.11 18.79 10.74
C PRO A 761 2.19 17.82 11.48
N ASP A 762 2.68 16.60 11.70
CA ASP A 762 2.01 15.61 12.55
C ASP A 762 2.10 16.03 14.03
N PRO A 763 0.98 16.11 14.78
CA PRO A 763 0.98 16.43 16.20
C PRO A 763 1.62 15.36 17.11
N GLY A 764 1.91 14.15 16.61
CA GLY A 764 2.63 13.10 17.36
C GLY A 764 1.74 12.29 18.31
N CYS A 765 0.47 12.10 17.96
CA CYS A 765 -0.53 11.42 18.78
C CYS A 765 -0.32 9.90 18.84
N ASN A 766 -0.53 9.29 20.03
CA ASN A 766 -0.34 7.85 20.28
C ASN A 766 -1.68 7.10 20.53
N THR A 767 -2.80 7.61 20.01
CA THR A 767 -4.17 7.09 20.21
C THR A 767 -4.55 6.00 19.19
#